data_AF-A6K0S8-F1
#
_entry.id   AF-A6K0S8-F1
#
_cell.length_a   1.000
_cell.length_b   1.000
_cell.length_c   1.000
_cell.angle_alpha   90.00
_cell.angle_beta   90.00
_cell.angle_gamma   90.00
#
_symmetry.space_group_name_H-M   'P 1'
#
loop_
_entity.id
_entity.type
_entity.pdbx_description
1 polymer ?
#
loop_
_entity_poly.entity_id
_entity_poly.type
_entity_poly.pdbx_seq_one_letter_code
_entity_poly.pdbx_strand_id
1 'polypeptide(L)'
;MTSFQEVPLQTSNFAHVIFQNVAKSYLPNAHLECHYTLTPYIHPHSKDWVGIFKVGWSTARDYYTFLWSPMPEQYVEGSTVNCVLAFQGYYLPNDDGEFYQFCYVTHKGEIRGASTPFQFRAASPVEELLTMEDEGNSDMLVVTTKAGLLELKIEKTLKEKEELLKLVSVLEKETAQLREQVGRMERELSHEKSRCEQLQAEQKGLLEVSQSLRVENEEFMKRYSDATSKAHQLEEDIVSVTHKAVEKETELDSLKDKLRKAQQEKEQLECQLKTEKDEKELYKVHLKNTEIENTKLVSEIQTLKNVDGNKESMITHFKEEIGKLQSCLADKENLHRALLLTTSNKEDTLLLKEQLRKAEEQVQATRQELIFLAKELSDAVNVRDKTMADLHTARLENERVKKQLADTLAELQLHAVKTDQEKTDTLEHELRREVEDLKLRLQMAADHYKEKFKECQRLQKQINKLSDQSASSNGVFTKRMGSQQKVNDASINTDPAASASAVDVKPAASCAETDFDMSAKDHVCEVTKEMAEKVEKYNKCKQLLQDEKAKCNKYADELAQMELKWKEQVRIAENVKLELAELEDSYSLQLAEKDKEINCLASFLENLSREKELTKSLEDQKGRKMEGQSPQQVSRCLNTCSEQSGLLPTLPAAQPVLQYGNPYTAHETRDGADGAFYPDEIQRPPVRGPSWEDNVVCSQPARNLSRPDGLEDPEDSREDENVPIPPDPANQHLRGHGAGFCFDSSFDVHKKCPLCELMFPPNYDQIKFEEHVESHWKVCPMCSEQFPPDYDQQGFERHVQTHFDQNVLNFD
;
A
#
# COMPACT_ATOMS: atom_id res chain seq x y z
N MET A 1 12.34 -18.66 68.58
CA MET A 1 13.09 -19.64 69.42
C MET A 1 12.32 -19.87 70.70
N THR A 2 12.40 -21.06 71.29
CA THR A 2 11.69 -21.42 72.54
C THR A 2 12.40 -20.85 73.77
N SER A 3 11.65 -20.24 74.68
CA SER A 3 12.14 -19.78 75.97
C SER A 3 12.42 -20.97 76.90
N PHE A 4 13.67 -21.14 77.33
CA PHE A 4 13.97 -22.01 78.46
C PHE A 4 13.49 -21.35 79.75
N GLN A 5 12.77 -22.09 80.58
CA GLN A 5 12.26 -21.64 81.86
C GLN A 5 13.19 -22.17 82.96
N GLU A 6 14.01 -21.30 83.54
CA GLU A 6 14.86 -21.68 84.67
C GLU A 6 14.00 -21.93 85.93
N VAL A 7 14.32 -23.02 86.63
CA VAL A 7 13.68 -23.38 87.91
C VAL A 7 14.52 -22.77 89.04
N PRO A 8 13.95 -21.95 89.93
CA PRO A 8 14.70 -21.36 91.02
C PRO A 8 15.28 -22.42 91.98
N LEU A 9 16.62 -22.51 92.02
CA LEU A 9 17.34 -23.26 93.04
C LEU A 9 17.04 -22.66 94.43
N GLN A 10 16.72 -23.51 95.42
CA GLN A 10 16.57 -23.07 96.80
C GLN A 10 17.93 -22.64 97.36
N THR A 11 18.18 -21.32 97.38
CA THR A 11 19.40 -20.75 97.95
C THR A 11 19.41 -20.94 99.47
N SER A 12 20.55 -21.39 100.01
CA SER A 12 20.72 -21.59 101.45
C SER A 12 20.69 -20.25 102.20
N ASN A 13 19.99 -20.19 103.33
CA ASN A 13 19.87 -19.01 104.20
C ASN A 13 21.23 -18.39 104.60
N PHE A 14 22.31 -19.18 104.56
CA PHE A 14 23.67 -18.80 104.94
C PHE A 14 24.53 -18.27 103.77
N ALA A 15 23.98 -18.18 102.55
CA ALA A 15 24.71 -17.82 101.33
C ALA A 15 24.05 -16.65 100.57
N HIS A 16 23.39 -15.73 101.30
CA HIS A 16 22.81 -14.51 100.71
C HIS A 16 23.85 -13.40 100.51
N VAL A 17 25.04 -13.54 101.09
CA VAL A 17 26.23 -12.73 100.81
C VAL A 17 27.38 -13.65 100.40
N ILE A 18 28.02 -13.34 99.27
CA ILE A 18 29.09 -14.16 98.67
C ILE A 18 30.39 -13.37 98.72
N PHE A 19 31.41 -13.89 99.40
CA PHE A 19 32.74 -13.26 99.42
C PHE A 19 33.50 -13.60 98.14
N GLN A 20 34.05 -12.57 97.48
CA GLN A 20 34.71 -12.65 96.18
C GLN A 20 36.24 -12.64 96.33
N ASN A 21 36.95 -13.35 95.45
CA ASN A 21 38.41 -13.34 95.33
C ASN A 21 39.17 -13.57 96.65
N VAL A 22 38.62 -14.39 97.55
CA VAL A 22 39.23 -14.67 98.85
C VAL A 22 40.49 -15.52 98.67
N ALA A 23 41.65 -14.94 99.01
CA ALA A 23 42.94 -15.60 98.88
C ALA A 23 43.14 -16.67 99.97
N LYS A 24 43.93 -17.71 99.68
CA LYS A 24 44.29 -18.75 100.67
C LYS A 24 45.10 -18.21 101.85
N SER A 25 45.83 -17.13 101.63
CA SER A 25 46.58 -16.42 102.67
C SER A 25 46.74 -14.94 102.36
N TYR A 26 46.78 -14.13 103.40
CA TYR A 26 47.01 -12.68 103.36
C TYR A 26 48.25 -12.31 104.19
N LEU A 27 48.93 -11.21 103.85
CA LEU A 27 50.09 -10.76 104.60
C LEU A 27 49.70 -10.27 106.01
N PRO A 28 50.38 -10.74 107.08
CA PRO A 28 50.24 -10.17 108.42
C PRO A 28 50.52 -8.67 108.40
N ASN A 29 49.76 -7.92 109.21
CA ASN A 29 49.92 -6.47 109.42
C ASN A 29 49.79 -5.56 108.18
N ALA A 30 49.48 -6.11 106.99
CA ALA A 30 49.15 -5.36 105.79
C ALA A 30 47.68 -4.91 105.78
N HIS A 31 47.31 -3.95 104.93
CA HIS A 31 45.89 -3.70 104.66
C HIS A 31 45.29 -4.88 103.90
N LEU A 32 44.04 -5.24 104.23
CA LEU A 32 43.30 -6.30 103.57
C LEU A 32 42.01 -5.73 102.98
N GLU A 33 41.76 -6.01 101.70
CA GLU A 33 40.47 -5.76 101.07
C GLU A 33 39.60 -7.01 101.11
N CYS A 34 38.44 -6.89 101.76
CA CYS A 34 37.39 -7.91 101.77
C CYS A 34 36.32 -7.50 100.75
N HIS A 35 36.27 -8.20 99.62
CA HIS A 35 35.28 -8.00 98.56
C HIS A 35 34.11 -8.96 98.75
N TYR A 36 32.88 -8.48 98.64
CA TYR A 36 31.67 -9.29 98.77
C TYR A 36 30.51 -8.78 97.93
N THR A 37 29.62 -9.70 97.56
CA THR A 37 28.42 -9.44 96.79
C THR A 37 27.20 -9.67 97.67
N LEU A 38 26.40 -8.63 97.88
CA LEU A 38 25.03 -8.71 98.37
C LEU A 38 24.16 -9.28 97.25
N THR A 39 23.54 -10.43 97.48
CA THR A 39 22.63 -11.06 96.50
C THR A 39 21.20 -10.51 96.64
N PRO A 40 20.29 -10.75 95.67
CA PRO A 40 18.89 -10.34 95.75
C PRO A 40 18.12 -10.88 96.96
N TYR A 41 18.67 -11.86 97.68
CA TYR A 41 18.05 -12.54 98.82
C TYR A 41 18.32 -11.85 100.17
N ILE A 42 19.08 -10.75 100.21
CA ILE A 42 19.31 -9.97 101.44
C ILE A 42 19.07 -8.47 101.21
N HIS A 43 18.32 -7.86 102.13
CA HIS A 43 18.17 -6.41 102.20
C HIS A 43 19.21 -5.87 103.21
N PRO A 44 20.21 -5.08 102.78
CA PRO A 44 21.26 -4.59 103.66
C PRO A 44 20.74 -3.55 104.66
N HIS A 45 21.38 -3.45 105.82
CA HIS A 45 21.07 -2.46 106.85
C HIS A 45 22.34 -1.75 107.33
N SER A 46 22.23 -0.49 107.74
CA SER A 46 23.30 0.34 108.34
C SER A 46 23.86 -0.15 109.70
N LYS A 47 23.57 -1.40 110.07
CA LYS A 47 24.04 -2.12 111.26
C LYS A 47 24.34 -3.60 110.94
N ASP A 48 24.41 -3.95 109.67
CA ASP A 48 25.04 -5.19 109.23
C ASP A 48 26.57 -4.97 109.20
N TRP A 49 27.35 -6.02 109.34
CA TRP A 49 28.80 -5.94 109.47
C TRP A 49 29.50 -7.20 108.97
N VAL A 50 30.74 -7.05 108.51
CA VAL A 50 31.62 -8.17 108.18
C VAL A 50 32.61 -8.34 109.33
N GLY A 51 32.63 -9.52 109.92
CA GLY A 51 33.63 -9.92 110.90
C GLY A 51 34.67 -10.86 110.29
N ILE A 52 35.90 -10.79 110.77
CA ILE A 52 36.91 -11.84 110.61
C ILE A 52 36.78 -12.76 111.82
N PHE A 53 36.43 -14.02 111.58
CA PHE A 53 36.23 -15.04 112.61
C PHE A 53 37.27 -16.14 112.48
N LYS A 54 37.77 -16.65 113.60
CA LYS A 54 38.56 -17.88 113.62
C LYS A 54 37.65 -19.07 113.27
N VAL A 55 38.11 -19.97 112.41
CA VAL A 55 37.34 -21.17 112.01
C VAL A 55 37.01 -22.01 113.26
N GLY A 56 35.75 -22.46 113.36
CA GLY A 56 35.23 -23.10 114.56
C GLY A 56 34.53 -22.16 115.55
N TRP A 57 34.30 -20.89 115.17
CA TRP A 57 33.39 -19.98 115.88
C TRP A 57 32.01 -20.63 116.11
N SER A 58 31.41 -20.32 117.27
CA SER A 58 30.10 -20.84 117.69
C SER A 58 29.00 -19.77 117.69
N THR A 59 29.36 -18.50 117.83
CA THR A 59 28.42 -17.37 117.83
C THR A 59 28.97 -16.16 117.08
N ALA A 60 28.08 -15.25 116.67
CA ALA A 60 28.45 -13.95 116.12
C ALA A 60 29.16 -12.99 117.12
N ARG A 61 29.53 -13.45 118.32
CA ARG A 61 30.36 -12.71 119.28
C ARG A 61 31.84 -13.10 119.18
N ASP A 62 32.14 -14.20 118.50
CA ASP A 62 33.46 -14.83 118.48
C ASP A 62 34.34 -14.24 117.35
N TYR A 63 34.11 -12.97 117.00
CA TYR A 63 34.89 -12.26 115.98
C TYR A 63 36.25 -11.85 116.54
N TYR A 64 37.27 -11.85 115.69
CA TYR A 64 38.58 -11.29 116.00
C TYR A 64 38.58 -9.77 115.78
N THR A 65 38.04 -9.33 114.65
CA THR A 65 37.81 -7.91 114.31
C THR A 65 36.60 -7.78 113.38
N PHE A 66 36.03 -6.59 113.25
CA PHE A 66 34.89 -6.33 112.37
C PHE A 66 34.90 -4.91 111.79
N LEU A 67 34.16 -4.74 110.69
CA LEU A 67 33.79 -3.44 110.12
C LEU A 67 32.29 -3.45 109.77
N TRP A 68 31.61 -2.32 109.99
CA TRP A 68 30.24 -2.12 109.54
C TRP A 68 30.17 -2.18 108.01
N SER A 69 29.20 -2.92 107.46
CA SER A 69 28.94 -2.92 106.03
C SER A 69 28.41 -1.54 105.63
N PRO A 70 29.05 -0.80 104.70
CA PRO A 70 28.48 0.45 104.21
C PRO A 70 27.13 0.18 103.57
N MET A 71 26.15 1.04 103.85
CA MET A 71 24.85 1.00 103.19
C MET A 71 25.02 1.57 101.77
N PRO A 72 24.67 0.83 100.69
CA PRO A 72 24.82 1.35 99.34
C PRO A 72 23.89 2.57 99.10
N GLU A 73 24.46 3.68 98.65
CA GLU A 73 23.75 4.98 98.55
C GLU A 73 22.54 4.97 97.58
N GLN A 74 22.49 3.99 96.68
CA GLN A 74 21.44 3.81 95.67
C GLN A 74 20.93 2.35 95.64
N TYR A 75 20.76 1.73 96.82
CA TYR A 75 20.25 0.35 96.89
C TYR A 75 18.83 0.22 96.32
N VAL A 76 18.66 -0.69 95.36
CA VAL A 76 17.36 -1.12 94.83
C VAL A 76 17.07 -2.52 95.35
N GLU A 77 15.87 -2.74 95.88
CA GLU A 77 15.50 -4.06 96.44
C GLU A 77 15.50 -5.15 95.35
N GLY A 78 16.16 -6.27 95.64
CA GLY A 78 16.37 -7.36 94.67
C GLY A 78 17.53 -7.11 93.68
N SER A 79 18.27 -6.01 93.79
CA SER A 79 19.51 -5.82 93.02
C SER A 79 20.67 -6.65 93.61
N THR A 80 21.68 -6.92 92.77
CA THR A 80 22.94 -7.54 93.19
C THR A 80 24.00 -6.44 93.32
N VAL A 81 24.59 -6.26 94.50
CA VAL A 81 25.50 -5.13 94.78
C VAL A 81 26.85 -5.65 95.27
N ASN A 82 27.93 -5.19 94.65
CA ASN A 82 29.29 -5.46 95.10
C ASN A 82 29.75 -4.39 96.10
N CYS A 83 30.36 -4.84 97.19
CA CYS A 83 30.86 -4.03 98.29
C CYS A 83 32.31 -4.42 98.61
N VAL A 84 33.08 -3.47 99.14
CA VAL A 84 34.47 -3.67 99.56
C VAL A 84 34.68 -3.06 100.95
N LEU A 85 35.42 -3.76 101.80
CA LEU A 85 35.82 -3.31 103.14
C LEU A 85 37.33 -3.42 103.31
N ALA A 86 37.97 -2.30 103.64
CA ALA A 86 39.41 -2.22 103.89
C ALA A 86 39.73 -2.42 105.39
N PHE A 87 40.04 -3.66 105.77
CA PHE A 87 40.53 -3.98 107.10
C PHE A 87 41.98 -3.49 107.27
N GLN A 88 42.20 -2.68 108.30
CA GLN A 88 43.53 -2.12 108.58
C GLN A 88 44.42 -3.16 109.29
N GLY A 89 45.67 -3.28 108.86
CA GLY A 89 46.56 -4.38 109.26
C GLY A 89 46.86 -4.49 110.74
N TYR A 90 46.79 -3.39 111.49
CA TYR A 90 46.96 -3.38 112.95
C TYR A 90 45.72 -3.90 113.72
N TYR A 91 44.64 -4.24 113.02
CA TYR A 91 43.46 -4.97 113.56
C TYR A 91 43.38 -6.43 113.07
N LEU A 92 44.31 -6.88 112.22
CA LEU A 92 44.33 -8.26 111.71
C LEU A 92 45.08 -9.21 112.67
N PRO A 93 44.84 -10.53 112.57
CA PRO A 93 45.73 -11.52 113.15
C PRO A 93 47.17 -11.39 112.62
N ASN A 94 48.11 -11.87 113.43
CA ASN A 94 49.50 -12.06 113.01
C ASN A 94 49.65 -13.48 112.42
N ASP A 95 50.88 -13.89 112.10
CA ASP A 95 51.18 -15.29 111.74
C ASP A 95 51.18 -16.18 112.99
N ASP A 96 49.97 -16.59 113.39
CA ASP A 96 49.70 -17.52 114.51
C ASP A 96 49.38 -18.95 114.02
N GLY A 97 49.40 -19.17 112.71
CA GLY A 97 49.08 -20.45 112.06
C GLY A 97 47.58 -20.80 112.02
N GLU A 98 46.70 -19.96 112.54
CA GLU A 98 45.27 -20.24 112.63
C GLU A 98 44.53 -19.92 111.32
N PHE A 99 43.40 -20.59 111.11
CA PHE A 99 42.51 -20.34 109.97
C PHE A 99 41.40 -19.36 110.35
N TYR A 100 41.18 -18.39 109.47
CA TYR A 100 40.19 -17.34 109.58
C TYR A 100 39.24 -17.34 108.37
N GLN A 101 38.06 -16.77 108.54
CA GLN A 101 37.07 -16.57 107.48
C GLN A 101 36.31 -15.27 107.70
N PHE A 102 35.88 -14.63 106.62
CA PHE A 102 34.90 -13.54 106.71
C PHE A 102 33.52 -14.12 106.96
N CYS A 103 32.74 -13.50 107.83
CA CYS A 103 31.31 -13.77 107.96
C CYS A 103 30.52 -12.46 107.90
N TYR A 104 29.48 -12.41 107.06
CA TYR A 104 28.55 -11.29 107.01
C TYR A 104 27.44 -11.51 108.04
N VAL A 105 27.31 -10.59 108.97
CA VAL A 105 26.36 -10.63 110.09
C VAL A 105 25.37 -9.49 109.94
N THR A 106 24.08 -9.80 110.03
CA THR A 106 23.02 -8.79 109.98
C THR A 106 22.85 -8.06 111.31
N HIS A 107 22.14 -6.93 111.28
CA HIS A 107 21.66 -6.19 112.46
C HIS A 107 20.80 -7.03 113.44
N LYS A 108 20.33 -8.22 113.02
CA LYS A 108 19.61 -9.20 113.86
C LYS A 108 20.54 -10.21 114.55
N GLY A 109 21.82 -10.23 114.20
CA GLY A 109 22.80 -11.24 114.61
C GLY A 109 22.78 -12.51 113.75
N GLU A 110 21.98 -12.58 112.69
CA GLU A 110 21.96 -13.71 111.75
C GLU A 110 23.17 -13.63 110.81
N ILE A 111 23.88 -14.75 110.63
CA ILE A 111 25.00 -14.85 109.69
C ILE A 111 24.47 -15.28 108.32
N ARG A 112 24.73 -14.47 107.29
CA ARG A 112 24.12 -14.56 105.95
C ARG A 112 25.12 -14.77 104.81
N GLY A 113 26.40 -14.83 105.13
CA GLY A 113 27.48 -15.20 104.22
C GLY A 113 28.71 -15.63 105.00
N ALA A 114 29.48 -16.58 104.47
CA ALA A 114 30.76 -17.01 105.03
C ALA A 114 31.77 -17.28 103.89
N SER A 115 33.04 -16.90 104.07
CA SER A 115 34.08 -17.14 103.07
C SER A 115 34.69 -18.54 103.18
N THR A 116 35.46 -18.94 102.15
CA THR A 116 36.49 -19.96 102.31
C THR A 116 37.51 -19.56 103.39
N PRO A 117 38.07 -20.50 104.15
CA PRO A 117 39.14 -20.21 105.11
C PRO A 117 40.44 -19.72 104.48
N PHE A 118 41.17 -18.89 105.23
CA PHE A 118 42.48 -18.33 104.88
C PHE A 118 43.37 -18.16 106.12
N GLN A 119 44.68 -18.02 105.94
CA GLN A 119 45.65 -17.75 107.01
C GLN A 119 46.30 -16.37 106.86
N PHE A 120 46.73 -15.76 107.96
CA PHE A 120 47.59 -14.57 107.91
C PHE A 120 49.05 -15.01 107.93
N ARG A 121 49.69 -15.11 106.76
CA ARG A 121 51.07 -15.57 106.63
C ARG A 121 51.76 -15.00 105.40
N ALA A 122 53.09 -14.94 105.44
CA ALA A 122 53.87 -14.63 104.24
C ALA A 122 53.77 -15.77 103.20
N ALA A 123 53.84 -15.43 101.90
CA ALA A 123 53.91 -16.42 100.84
C ALA A 123 55.25 -17.18 100.91
N SER A 124 55.23 -18.50 100.74
CA SER A 124 56.43 -19.33 100.84
C SER A 124 57.19 -19.36 99.50
N PRO A 125 58.52 -19.17 99.47
CA PRO A 125 59.31 -19.26 98.24
C PRO A 125 59.21 -20.60 97.50
N VAL A 126 58.74 -21.66 98.17
CA VAL A 126 58.57 -22.99 97.58
C VAL A 126 57.43 -23.03 96.54
N GLU A 127 56.48 -22.08 96.59
CA GLU A 127 55.37 -21.97 95.61
C GLU A 127 55.76 -21.21 94.32
N GLU A 128 57.05 -20.87 94.13
CA GLU A 128 57.57 -20.17 92.94
C GLU A 128 58.15 -21.11 91.86
N LEU A 129 58.41 -22.37 92.18
CA LEU A 129 58.81 -23.39 91.20
C LEU A 129 57.57 -24.02 90.57
N LEU A 130 57.40 -23.84 89.26
CA LEU A 130 56.32 -24.44 88.50
C LEU A 130 56.88 -25.54 87.59
N THR A 131 56.39 -26.76 87.78
CA THR A 131 56.54 -27.85 86.82
C THR A 131 55.54 -27.66 85.69
N MET A 132 56.01 -27.64 84.45
CA MET A 132 55.16 -27.81 83.27
C MET A 132 55.51 -29.10 82.54
N GLU A 133 54.47 -29.72 81.99
CA GLU A 133 54.58 -30.75 80.97
C GLU A 133 54.81 -30.05 79.62
N ASP A 134 55.73 -30.58 78.81
CA ASP A 134 55.97 -30.07 77.45
C ASP A 134 54.92 -30.64 76.49
N GLU A 135 54.25 -29.77 75.72
CA GLU A 135 53.25 -30.18 74.72
C GLU A 135 53.88 -31.02 73.58
N GLY A 136 55.21 -31.09 73.51
CA GLY A 136 56.01 -31.98 72.65
C GLY A 136 56.03 -33.47 73.02
N ASN A 137 54.95 -34.00 73.62
CA ASN A 137 54.68 -35.45 73.82
C ASN A 137 55.85 -36.24 74.47
N SER A 138 56.60 -35.60 75.36
CA SER A 138 57.83 -36.12 75.97
C SER A 138 57.68 -36.22 77.49
N ASP A 139 58.09 -37.35 78.07
CA ASP A 139 57.92 -37.70 79.50
C ASP A 139 58.94 -36.97 80.41
N MET A 140 59.04 -35.65 80.26
CA MET A 140 60.07 -34.80 80.84
C MET A 140 59.47 -33.52 81.44
N LEU A 141 59.25 -33.53 82.76
CA LEU A 141 58.80 -32.37 83.52
C LEU A 141 59.92 -31.31 83.61
N VAL A 142 59.72 -30.16 82.99
CA VAL A 142 60.69 -29.06 83.03
C VAL A 142 60.38 -28.17 84.24
N VAL A 143 61.28 -28.17 85.22
CA VAL A 143 61.24 -27.25 86.37
C VAL A 143 61.82 -25.91 85.93
N THR A 144 60.95 -24.92 85.73
CA THR A 144 61.36 -23.55 85.38
C THR A 144 61.08 -22.58 86.53
N THR A 145 61.80 -21.46 86.56
CA THR A 145 61.39 -20.33 87.41
C THR A 145 60.18 -19.66 86.78
N LYS A 146 59.19 -19.34 87.62
CA LYS A 146 57.96 -18.64 87.21
C LYS A 146 58.21 -17.36 86.40
N ALA A 147 59.32 -16.67 86.65
CA ALA A 147 59.76 -15.50 85.89
C ALA A 147 60.04 -15.82 84.41
N GLY A 148 60.94 -16.77 84.11
CA GLY A 148 61.33 -17.07 82.72
C GLY A 148 60.18 -17.64 81.87
N LEU A 149 59.27 -18.39 82.50
CA LEU A 149 58.03 -18.84 81.86
C LEU A 149 57.11 -17.66 81.48
N LEU A 150 57.01 -16.65 82.35
CA LEU A 150 56.23 -15.44 82.08
C LEU A 150 56.89 -14.58 81.00
N GLU A 151 58.22 -14.48 80.97
CA GLU A 151 58.96 -13.77 79.91
C GLU A 151 58.71 -14.39 78.53
N LEU A 152 58.83 -15.71 78.38
CA LEU A 152 58.51 -16.42 77.14
C LEU A 152 57.04 -16.24 76.71
N LYS A 153 56.12 -16.24 77.68
CA LYS A 153 54.69 -16.00 77.41
C LYS A 153 54.40 -14.54 77.00
N ILE A 154 55.15 -13.58 77.54
CA ILE A 154 55.10 -12.17 77.13
C ILE A 154 55.66 -12.02 75.70
N GLU A 155 56.79 -12.65 75.37
CA GLU A 155 57.35 -12.61 74.01
C GLU A 155 56.38 -13.23 72.98
N LYS A 156 55.81 -14.41 73.27
CA LYS A 156 54.79 -15.04 72.41
C LYS A 156 53.58 -14.13 72.20
N THR A 157 53.01 -13.57 73.26
CA THR A 157 51.82 -12.70 73.16
C THR A 157 52.12 -11.33 72.53
N LEU A 158 53.35 -10.82 72.63
CA LEU A 158 53.80 -9.63 71.89
C LEU A 158 53.91 -9.91 70.38
N LYS A 159 54.41 -11.09 69.98
CA LYS A 159 54.45 -11.51 68.58
C LYS A 159 53.05 -11.73 68.00
N GLU A 160 52.18 -12.43 68.72
CA GLU A 160 50.76 -12.61 68.36
C GLU A 160 50.06 -11.24 68.20
N LYS A 161 50.34 -10.28 69.09
CA LYS A 161 49.86 -8.89 68.97
C LYS A 161 50.39 -8.19 67.71
N GLU A 162 51.65 -8.37 67.35
CA GLU A 162 52.21 -7.76 66.13
C GLU A 162 51.57 -8.34 64.85
N GLU A 163 51.35 -9.65 64.82
CA GLU A 163 50.67 -10.35 63.72
C GLU A 163 49.20 -9.93 63.61
N LEU A 164 48.48 -9.78 64.75
CA LEU A 164 47.13 -9.22 64.79
C LEU A 164 47.08 -7.76 64.32
N LEU A 165 48.07 -6.91 64.68
CA LEU A 165 48.13 -5.52 64.21
C LEU A 165 48.36 -5.42 62.69
N LYS A 166 49.17 -6.33 62.11
CA LYS A 166 49.32 -6.45 60.66
C LYS A 166 47.99 -6.83 59.99
N LEU A 167 47.28 -7.80 60.55
CA LEU A 167 45.96 -8.23 60.05
C LEU A 167 44.92 -7.09 60.14
N VAL A 168 44.86 -6.36 61.25
CA VAL A 168 44.00 -5.17 61.39
C VAL A 168 44.32 -4.13 60.32
N SER A 169 45.59 -3.82 60.06
CA SER A 169 45.99 -2.84 59.03
C SER A 169 45.65 -3.28 57.59
N VAL A 170 45.48 -4.59 57.35
CA VAL A 170 44.96 -5.11 56.07
C VAL A 170 43.43 -4.93 56.00
N LEU A 171 42.71 -5.38 57.03
CA LEU A 171 41.25 -5.24 57.12
C LEU A 171 40.78 -3.77 57.13
N GLU A 172 41.56 -2.84 57.68
CA GLU A 172 41.31 -1.40 57.61
C GLU A 172 41.39 -0.87 56.17
N LYS A 173 42.32 -1.39 55.36
CA LYS A 173 42.46 -1.01 53.94
C LYS A 173 41.35 -1.62 53.09
N GLU A 174 41.04 -2.90 53.30
CA GLU A 174 39.94 -3.60 52.62
C GLU A 174 38.60 -2.92 52.93
N THR A 175 38.29 -2.63 54.21
CA THR A 175 37.07 -1.91 54.58
C THR A 175 37.05 -0.46 54.09
N ALA A 176 38.20 0.19 53.88
CA ALA A 176 38.25 1.50 53.23
C ALA A 176 37.96 1.42 51.73
N GLN A 177 38.58 0.45 51.02
CA GLN A 177 38.33 0.18 49.59
C GLN A 177 36.88 -0.21 49.32
N LEU A 178 36.29 -1.08 50.15
CA LEU A 178 34.88 -1.46 50.06
C LEU A 178 33.94 -0.27 50.31
N ARG A 179 34.25 0.60 51.28
CA ARG A 179 33.49 1.85 51.50
C ARG A 179 33.58 2.80 50.31
N GLU A 180 34.76 2.94 49.71
CA GLU A 180 34.94 3.75 48.50
C GLU A 180 34.19 3.15 47.29
N GLN A 181 34.17 1.82 47.15
CA GLN A 181 33.42 1.12 46.12
C GLN A 181 31.91 1.28 46.28
N VAL A 182 31.37 1.13 47.50
CA VAL A 182 29.96 1.44 47.81
C VAL A 182 29.66 2.90 47.43
N GLY A 183 30.51 3.85 47.84
CA GLY A 183 30.40 5.26 47.47
C GLY A 183 30.63 5.58 45.98
N ARG A 184 31.04 4.62 45.14
CA ARG A 184 30.98 4.72 43.66
C ARG A 184 29.63 4.21 43.15
N MET A 185 29.26 2.98 43.53
CA MET A 185 27.98 2.34 43.17
C MET A 185 26.76 3.20 43.56
N GLU A 186 26.79 3.87 44.72
CA GLU A 186 25.71 4.77 45.17
C GLU A 186 25.56 6.01 44.28
N ARG A 187 26.67 6.56 43.76
CA ARG A 187 26.64 7.71 42.83
C ARG A 187 26.18 7.28 41.44
N GLU A 188 26.64 6.12 40.97
CA GLU A 188 26.19 5.52 39.71
C GLU A 188 24.68 5.22 39.76
N LEU A 189 24.20 4.60 40.85
CA LEU A 189 22.77 4.38 41.09
C LEU A 189 21.97 5.68 41.20
N SER A 190 22.53 6.74 41.78
CA SER A 190 21.86 8.05 41.85
C SER A 190 21.80 8.73 40.48
N HIS A 191 22.86 8.64 39.67
CA HIS A 191 22.88 9.17 38.32
C HIS A 191 21.88 8.44 37.42
N GLU A 192 21.85 7.11 37.50
CA GLU A 192 20.94 6.27 36.73
C GLU A 192 19.47 6.51 37.10
N LYS A 193 19.16 6.74 38.38
CA LYS A 193 17.82 7.18 38.81
C LYS A 193 17.41 8.49 38.16
N SER A 194 18.25 9.52 38.20
CA SER A 194 17.95 10.80 37.54
C SER A 194 17.87 10.68 36.02
N ARG A 195 18.62 9.76 35.39
CA ARG A 195 18.49 9.42 33.97
C ARG A 195 17.13 8.80 33.66
N CYS A 196 16.66 7.87 34.49
CA CYS A 196 15.32 7.29 34.37
C CYS A 196 14.21 8.32 34.60
N GLU A 197 14.35 9.20 35.59
CA GLU A 197 13.40 10.29 35.86
C GLU A 197 13.31 11.27 34.67
N GLN A 198 14.46 11.62 34.06
CA GLN A 198 14.51 12.42 32.84
C GLN A 198 13.83 11.71 31.66
N LEU A 199 14.19 10.45 31.37
CA LEU A 199 13.59 9.69 30.27
C LEU A 199 12.08 9.47 30.47
N GLN A 200 11.61 9.32 31.71
CA GLN A 200 10.18 9.23 32.01
C GLN A 200 9.45 10.56 31.75
N ALA A 201 10.08 11.70 32.03
CA ALA A 201 9.54 13.02 31.69
C ALA A 201 9.52 13.26 30.18
N GLU A 202 10.58 12.88 29.46
CA GLU A 202 10.68 12.96 28.00
C GLU A 202 9.65 12.05 27.32
N GLN A 203 9.51 10.80 27.77
CA GLN A 203 8.47 9.87 27.30
C GLN A 203 7.06 10.44 27.51
N LYS A 204 6.79 11.05 28.67
CA LYS A 204 5.49 11.68 28.96
C LYS A 204 5.23 12.86 28.03
N GLY A 205 6.22 13.73 27.81
CA GLY A 205 6.11 14.85 26.88
C GLY A 205 5.88 14.40 25.44
N LEU A 206 6.60 13.37 24.99
CA LEU A 206 6.42 12.78 23.66
C LEU A 206 5.03 12.16 23.48
N LEU A 207 4.48 11.53 24.52
CA LEU A 207 3.13 10.97 24.52
C LEU A 207 2.05 12.07 24.48
N GLU A 208 2.23 13.16 25.23
CA GLU A 208 1.36 14.34 25.17
C GLU A 208 1.37 14.99 23.77
N VAL A 209 2.55 15.18 23.17
CA VAL A 209 2.69 15.68 21.79
C VAL A 209 2.05 14.72 20.77
N SER A 210 2.26 13.41 20.92
CA SER A 210 1.62 12.39 20.07
C SER A 210 0.09 12.42 20.17
N GLN A 211 -0.46 12.68 21.36
CA GLN A 211 -1.89 12.85 21.56
C GLN A 211 -2.40 14.16 20.92
N SER A 212 -1.69 15.27 21.05
CA SER A 212 -2.04 16.53 20.37
C SER A 212 -2.04 16.40 18.84
N LEU A 213 -0.99 15.80 18.26
CA LEU A 213 -0.89 15.56 16.82
C LEU A 213 -1.98 14.63 16.31
N ARG A 214 -2.43 13.66 17.13
CA ARG A 214 -3.57 12.80 16.79
C ARG A 214 -4.88 13.61 16.67
N VAL A 215 -5.16 14.48 17.63
CA VAL A 215 -6.35 15.34 17.61
C VAL A 215 -6.29 16.33 16.45
N GLU A 216 -5.13 16.91 16.17
CA GLU A 216 -4.95 17.79 15.00
C GLU A 216 -5.16 17.05 13.67
N ASN A 217 -4.71 15.79 13.56
CA ASN A 217 -4.95 14.95 12.39
C ASN A 217 -6.43 14.54 12.26
N GLU A 218 -7.11 14.21 13.37
CA GLU A 218 -8.56 13.96 13.39
C GLU A 218 -9.35 15.21 12.93
N GLU A 219 -8.96 16.41 13.38
CA GLU A 219 -9.52 17.66 12.87
C GLU A 219 -9.19 17.89 11.39
N PHE A 220 -7.96 17.63 10.95
CA PHE A 220 -7.55 17.81 9.56
C PHE A 220 -8.33 16.87 8.63
N MET A 221 -8.45 15.58 8.98
CA MET A 221 -9.26 14.59 8.25
C MET A 221 -10.73 15.01 8.18
N LYS A 222 -11.29 15.57 9.27
CA LYS A 222 -12.64 16.14 9.24
C LYS A 222 -12.74 17.32 8.28
N ARG A 223 -11.82 18.30 8.34
CA ARG A 223 -11.79 19.46 7.42
C ARG A 223 -11.64 19.02 5.96
N TYR A 224 -10.87 17.96 5.70
CA TYR A 224 -10.69 17.36 4.38
C TYR A 224 -11.97 16.67 3.89
N SER A 225 -12.65 15.89 4.75
CA SER A 225 -13.97 15.31 4.43
C SER A 225 -15.01 16.41 4.16
N ASP A 226 -15.08 17.44 5.00
CA ASP A 226 -15.97 18.60 4.84
C ASP A 226 -15.68 19.40 3.56
N ALA A 227 -14.45 19.36 3.03
CA ALA A 227 -14.07 19.99 1.77
C ALA A 227 -14.39 19.09 0.57
N THR A 228 -14.11 17.79 0.68
CA THR A 228 -14.38 16.77 -0.35
C THR A 228 -15.89 16.65 -0.62
N SER A 229 -16.72 16.67 0.42
CA SER A 229 -18.19 16.68 0.27
C SER A 229 -18.70 17.94 -0.43
N LYS A 230 -18.04 19.10 -0.23
CA LYS A 230 -18.38 20.35 -0.94
C LYS A 230 -17.91 20.33 -2.39
N ALA A 231 -16.79 19.70 -2.70
CA ALA A 231 -16.33 19.49 -4.08
C ALA A 231 -17.35 18.65 -4.86
N HIS A 232 -17.75 17.49 -4.32
CA HIS A 232 -18.79 16.63 -4.93
C HIS A 232 -20.12 17.38 -5.12
N GLN A 233 -20.55 18.20 -4.15
CA GLN A 233 -21.78 18.99 -4.31
C GLN A 233 -21.67 20.04 -5.41
N LEU A 234 -20.50 20.70 -5.56
CA LEU A 234 -20.26 21.66 -6.63
C LEU A 234 -20.12 20.97 -8.00
N GLU A 235 -19.60 19.75 -8.05
CA GLU A 235 -19.58 18.91 -9.26
C GLU A 235 -21.00 18.51 -9.68
N GLU A 236 -21.86 18.10 -8.74
CA GLU A 236 -23.29 17.84 -8.99
C GLU A 236 -24.00 19.12 -9.48
N ASP A 237 -23.77 20.27 -8.84
CA ASP A 237 -24.34 21.55 -9.26
C ASP A 237 -23.87 21.93 -10.68
N ILE A 238 -22.60 21.73 -11.02
CA ILE A 238 -22.04 21.97 -12.36
C ILE A 238 -22.67 21.03 -13.39
N VAL A 239 -22.83 19.74 -13.09
CA VAL A 239 -23.54 18.77 -13.96
C VAL A 239 -25.01 19.20 -14.13
N SER A 240 -25.67 19.62 -13.05
CA SER A 240 -27.06 20.09 -13.07
C SER A 240 -27.24 21.37 -13.90
N VAL A 241 -26.30 22.31 -13.84
CA VAL A 241 -26.32 23.56 -14.61
C VAL A 241 -25.95 23.32 -16.09
N THR A 242 -24.94 22.48 -16.37
CA THR A 242 -24.56 22.15 -17.75
C THR A 242 -25.63 21.32 -18.46
N HIS A 243 -26.30 20.39 -17.79
CA HIS A 243 -27.45 19.69 -18.34
C HIS A 243 -28.58 20.66 -18.74
N LYS A 244 -28.96 21.58 -17.85
CA LYS A 244 -29.96 22.63 -18.14
C LYS A 244 -29.53 23.58 -19.26
N ALA A 245 -28.23 23.85 -19.40
CA ALA A 245 -27.70 24.65 -20.49
C ALA A 245 -27.86 23.92 -21.84
N VAL A 246 -27.54 22.61 -21.89
CA VAL A 246 -27.73 21.76 -23.07
C VAL A 246 -29.21 21.63 -23.43
N GLU A 247 -30.11 21.40 -22.45
CA GLU A 247 -31.56 21.43 -22.69
C GLU A 247 -31.98 22.73 -23.39
N LYS A 248 -31.56 23.89 -22.86
CA LYS A 248 -31.89 25.20 -23.41
C LYS A 248 -31.25 25.48 -24.76
N GLU A 249 -30.06 24.93 -25.05
CA GLU A 249 -29.45 24.97 -26.37
C GLU A 249 -30.26 24.14 -27.40
N THR A 250 -30.71 22.92 -27.03
CA THR A 250 -31.56 22.10 -27.91
C THR A 250 -32.95 22.71 -28.14
N GLU A 251 -33.54 23.38 -27.14
CA GLU A 251 -34.76 24.18 -27.32
C GLU A 251 -34.54 25.33 -28.31
N LEU A 252 -33.41 26.04 -28.17
CA LEU A 252 -33.05 27.18 -29.02
C LEU A 252 -32.80 26.73 -30.46
N ASP A 253 -32.16 25.59 -30.68
CA ASP A 253 -31.99 24.98 -32.01
C ASP A 253 -33.32 24.48 -32.61
N SER A 254 -34.19 23.88 -31.80
CA SER A 254 -35.57 23.56 -32.21
C SER A 254 -36.34 24.81 -32.66
N LEU A 255 -36.10 25.97 -32.03
CA LEU A 255 -36.66 27.26 -32.42
C LEU A 255 -35.98 27.84 -33.68
N LYS A 256 -34.66 27.72 -33.85
CA LYS A 256 -33.95 28.07 -35.11
C LYS A 256 -34.49 27.26 -36.29
N ASP A 257 -34.75 25.97 -36.10
CA ASP A 257 -35.31 25.08 -37.12
C ASP A 257 -36.75 25.47 -37.51
N LYS A 258 -37.60 25.78 -36.53
CA LYS A 258 -38.97 26.28 -36.77
C LYS A 258 -38.93 27.64 -37.49
N LEU A 259 -38.02 28.53 -37.11
CA LEU A 259 -37.82 29.83 -37.76
C LEU A 259 -37.34 29.67 -39.20
N ARG A 260 -36.39 28.77 -39.48
CA ARG A 260 -35.94 28.46 -40.85
C ARG A 260 -37.06 27.88 -41.73
N LYS A 261 -37.93 27.03 -41.18
CA LYS A 261 -39.11 26.51 -41.89
C LYS A 261 -40.13 27.62 -42.18
N ALA A 262 -40.51 28.42 -41.18
CA ALA A 262 -41.42 29.55 -41.37
C ALA A 262 -40.87 30.61 -42.35
N GLN A 263 -39.55 30.80 -42.39
CA GLN A 263 -38.88 31.66 -43.38
C GLN A 263 -38.99 31.07 -44.80
N GLN A 264 -38.79 29.77 -44.98
CA GLN A 264 -38.98 29.09 -46.27
C GLN A 264 -40.44 29.12 -46.74
N GLU A 265 -41.40 28.89 -45.84
CA GLU A 265 -42.83 29.02 -46.11
C GLU A 265 -43.19 30.46 -46.52
N LYS A 266 -42.64 31.46 -45.83
CA LYS A 266 -42.79 32.88 -46.21
C LYS A 266 -42.24 33.16 -47.61
N GLU A 267 -41.02 32.70 -47.91
CA GLU A 267 -40.38 32.91 -49.21
C GLU A 267 -41.15 32.19 -50.34
N GLN A 268 -41.70 31.00 -50.07
CA GLN A 268 -42.61 30.29 -50.98
C GLN A 268 -43.91 31.07 -51.22
N LEU A 269 -44.53 31.63 -50.18
CA LEU A 269 -45.73 32.47 -50.28
C LEU A 269 -45.45 33.81 -50.99
N GLU A 270 -44.28 34.42 -50.78
CA GLU A 270 -43.86 35.62 -51.51
C GLU A 270 -43.62 35.31 -53.00
N CYS A 271 -43.09 34.13 -53.32
CA CYS A 271 -42.96 33.63 -54.69
C CYS A 271 -44.33 33.39 -55.35
N GLN A 272 -45.27 32.72 -54.66
CA GLN A 272 -46.65 32.54 -55.14
C GLN A 272 -47.37 33.88 -55.34
N LEU A 273 -47.22 34.81 -54.40
CA LEU A 273 -47.77 36.16 -54.53
C LEU A 273 -47.13 36.96 -55.68
N LYS A 274 -45.91 36.60 -56.10
CA LYS A 274 -45.26 37.18 -57.30
C LYS A 274 -45.82 36.57 -58.59
N THR A 275 -45.99 35.25 -58.69
CA THR A 275 -46.61 34.62 -59.86
C THR A 275 -48.05 35.09 -60.05
N GLU A 276 -48.86 35.12 -59.00
CA GLU A 276 -50.23 35.66 -59.02
C GLU A 276 -50.30 37.13 -59.47
N LYS A 277 -49.33 37.96 -59.09
CA LYS A 277 -49.24 39.36 -59.56
C LYS A 277 -48.89 39.45 -61.05
N ASP A 278 -47.99 38.59 -61.53
CA ASP A 278 -47.56 38.61 -62.92
C ASP A 278 -48.63 38.02 -63.85
N GLU A 279 -49.33 36.97 -63.42
CA GLU A 279 -50.53 36.46 -64.08
C GLU A 279 -51.64 37.52 -64.11
N LYS A 280 -51.87 38.24 -63.00
CA LYS A 280 -52.85 39.34 -62.95
C LYS A 280 -52.52 40.47 -63.93
N GLU A 281 -51.26 40.85 -64.07
CA GLU A 281 -50.85 41.83 -65.09
C GLU A 281 -50.96 41.26 -66.52
N LEU A 282 -50.69 39.96 -66.73
CA LEU A 282 -50.92 39.29 -68.00
C LEU A 282 -52.41 39.26 -68.39
N TYR A 283 -53.32 38.91 -67.47
CA TYR A 283 -54.77 38.99 -67.69
C TYR A 283 -55.25 40.41 -67.99
N LYS A 284 -54.66 41.41 -67.34
CA LYS A 284 -54.92 42.84 -67.56
C LYS A 284 -54.38 43.34 -68.92
N VAL A 285 -53.30 42.75 -69.44
CA VAL A 285 -52.84 42.96 -70.83
C VAL A 285 -53.77 42.27 -71.82
N HIS A 286 -54.20 41.03 -71.56
CA HIS A 286 -55.20 40.34 -72.38
C HIS A 286 -56.51 41.12 -72.47
N LEU A 287 -57.03 41.62 -71.34
CA LEU A 287 -58.24 42.45 -71.31
C LEU A 287 -58.09 43.67 -72.21
N LYS A 288 -56.99 44.43 -72.08
CA LYS A 288 -56.70 45.58 -72.96
C LYS A 288 -56.58 45.22 -74.43
N ASN A 289 -55.99 44.08 -74.76
CA ASN A 289 -55.91 43.61 -76.15
C ASN A 289 -57.31 43.28 -76.70
N THR A 290 -58.17 42.64 -75.91
CA THR A 290 -59.57 42.35 -76.25
C THR A 290 -60.43 43.61 -76.34
N GLU A 291 -60.18 44.62 -75.50
CA GLU A 291 -60.80 45.96 -75.61
C GLU A 291 -60.38 46.65 -76.91
N ILE A 292 -59.08 46.66 -77.23
CA ILE A 292 -58.56 47.21 -78.49
C ILE A 292 -59.16 46.48 -79.70
N GLU A 293 -59.24 45.15 -79.67
CA GLU A 293 -59.85 44.35 -80.73
C GLU A 293 -61.35 44.64 -80.89
N ASN A 294 -62.09 44.78 -79.78
CA ASN A 294 -63.47 45.27 -79.83
C ASN A 294 -63.58 46.67 -80.45
N THR A 295 -62.70 47.62 -80.13
CA THR A 295 -62.74 48.95 -80.78
C THR A 295 -62.45 48.89 -82.28
N LYS A 296 -61.55 48.01 -82.72
CA LYS A 296 -61.31 47.74 -84.14
C LYS A 296 -62.57 47.17 -84.81
N LEU A 297 -63.14 46.10 -84.26
CA LEU A 297 -64.35 45.46 -84.80
C LEU A 297 -65.55 46.41 -84.82
N VAL A 298 -65.73 47.25 -83.79
CA VAL A 298 -66.76 48.30 -83.77
C VAL A 298 -66.51 49.35 -84.85
N SER A 299 -65.25 49.75 -85.09
CA SER A 299 -64.91 50.67 -86.18
C SER A 299 -65.15 50.04 -87.56
N GLU A 300 -64.84 48.75 -87.73
CA GLU A 300 -65.07 47.99 -88.95
C GLU A 300 -66.57 47.85 -89.23
N ILE A 301 -67.37 47.44 -88.24
CA ILE A 301 -68.84 47.43 -88.29
C ILE A 301 -69.38 48.82 -88.66
N GLN A 302 -68.83 49.91 -88.13
CA GLN A 302 -69.25 51.26 -88.50
C GLN A 302 -68.89 51.60 -89.96
N THR A 303 -67.72 51.19 -90.48
CA THR A 303 -67.39 51.36 -91.90
C THR A 303 -68.29 50.52 -92.81
N LEU A 304 -68.57 49.26 -92.45
CA LEU A 304 -69.49 48.38 -93.16
C LEU A 304 -70.91 48.96 -93.15
N LYS A 305 -71.37 49.51 -92.03
CA LYS A 305 -72.66 50.20 -91.92
C LYS A 305 -72.73 51.47 -92.76
N ASN A 306 -71.64 52.23 -92.89
CA ASN A 306 -71.57 53.36 -93.82
C ASN A 306 -71.65 52.89 -95.29
N VAL A 307 -70.94 51.80 -95.64
CA VAL A 307 -71.02 51.17 -96.97
C VAL A 307 -72.42 50.62 -97.24
N ASP A 308 -73.10 50.06 -96.24
CA ASP A 308 -74.46 49.54 -96.39
C ASP A 308 -75.49 50.67 -96.53
N GLY A 309 -75.40 51.74 -95.74
CA GLY A 309 -76.21 52.95 -95.94
C GLY A 309 -75.99 53.61 -97.30
N ASN A 310 -74.77 53.54 -97.85
CA ASN A 310 -74.48 53.94 -99.23
C ASN A 310 -75.16 53.02 -100.27
N LYS A 311 -75.17 51.69 -100.03
CA LYS A 311 -75.93 50.75 -100.87
C LYS A 311 -77.43 50.98 -100.74
N GLU A 312 -77.96 51.20 -99.55
CA GLU A 312 -79.38 51.54 -99.34
C GLU A 312 -79.76 52.82 -100.09
N SER A 313 -78.91 53.86 -100.04
CA SER A 313 -79.10 55.11 -100.78
C SER A 313 -79.04 54.91 -102.31
N MET A 314 -78.16 54.02 -102.78
CA MET A 314 -78.11 53.61 -104.18
C MET A 314 -79.30 52.72 -104.56
N ILE A 315 -79.84 51.93 -103.62
CA ILE A 315 -81.06 51.13 -103.79
C ILE A 315 -82.30 52.02 -103.79
N THR A 316 -82.38 53.11 -103.02
CA THR A 316 -83.48 54.08 -103.13
C THR A 316 -83.40 54.83 -104.45
N HIS A 317 -82.21 55.27 -104.88
CA HIS A 317 -82.02 55.83 -106.22
C HIS A 317 -82.44 54.83 -107.33
N PHE A 318 -82.04 53.56 -107.24
CA PHE A 318 -82.48 52.54 -108.20
C PHE A 318 -83.98 52.21 -108.07
N LYS A 319 -84.61 52.31 -106.90
CA LYS A 319 -86.07 52.20 -106.74
C LYS A 319 -86.80 53.39 -107.36
N GLU A 320 -86.23 54.60 -107.30
CA GLU A 320 -86.76 55.79 -107.97
C GLU A 320 -86.60 55.71 -109.49
N GLU A 321 -85.44 55.26 -109.99
CA GLU A 321 -85.24 54.98 -111.43
C GLU A 321 -86.14 53.85 -111.91
N ILE A 322 -86.30 52.76 -111.14
CA ILE A 322 -87.28 51.70 -111.41
C ILE A 322 -88.69 52.28 -111.37
N GLY A 323 -89.01 53.23 -110.49
CA GLY A 323 -90.30 53.93 -110.46
C GLY A 323 -90.56 54.78 -111.72
N LYS A 324 -89.54 55.51 -112.20
CA LYS A 324 -89.59 56.27 -113.47
C LYS A 324 -89.73 55.32 -114.67
N LEU A 325 -88.98 54.22 -114.68
CA LEU A 325 -89.07 53.16 -115.70
C LEU A 325 -90.38 52.38 -115.60
N GLN A 326 -90.98 52.23 -114.42
CA GLN A 326 -92.31 51.64 -114.21
C GLN A 326 -93.41 52.60 -114.64
N SER A 327 -93.25 53.92 -114.49
CA SER A 327 -94.15 54.90 -115.11
C SER A 327 -94.04 54.85 -116.64
N CYS A 328 -92.82 54.86 -117.19
CA CYS A 328 -92.58 54.73 -118.63
C CYS A 328 -93.06 53.37 -119.17
N LEU A 329 -92.93 52.28 -118.39
CA LEU A 329 -93.52 50.99 -118.71
C LEU A 329 -95.03 50.99 -118.54
N ALA A 330 -95.63 51.73 -117.62
CA ALA A 330 -97.09 51.89 -117.51
C ALA A 330 -97.65 52.70 -118.68
N ASP A 331 -96.94 53.71 -119.18
CA ASP A 331 -97.26 54.40 -120.43
C ASP A 331 -97.11 53.46 -121.62
N LYS A 332 -96.03 52.67 -121.67
CA LYS A 332 -95.81 51.62 -122.67
C LYS A 332 -96.79 50.45 -122.53
N GLU A 333 -97.39 50.21 -121.37
CA GLU A 333 -98.36 49.15 -121.08
C GLU A 333 -99.80 49.63 -121.28
N ASN A 334 -100.07 50.93 -121.13
CA ASN A 334 -101.23 51.58 -121.74
C ASN A 334 -101.18 51.41 -123.27
N LEU A 335 -99.98 51.48 -123.87
CA LEU A 335 -99.75 51.18 -125.29
C LEU A 335 -99.77 49.66 -125.58
N HIS A 336 -99.32 48.79 -124.66
CA HIS A 336 -99.26 47.33 -124.83
C HIS A 336 -100.60 46.64 -124.55
N ARG A 337 -101.49 47.23 -123.74
CA ARG A 337 -102.88 46.76 -123.57
C ARG A 337 -103.71 46.85 -124.86
N ALA A 338 -103.21 47.55 -125.89
CA ALA A 338 -103.75 47.52 -127.25
C ALA A 338 -103.18 46.38 -128.12
N LEU A 339 -102.10 45.70 -127.71
CA LEU A 339 -101.39 44.66 -128.47
C LEU A 339 -101.05 43.43 -127.59
N LEU A 340 -101.85 42.37 -127.68
CA LEU A 340 -101.59 41.00 -127.17
C LEU A 340 -101.47 40.89 -125.63
N LEU A 341 -102.17 40.03 -124.90
CA LEU A 341 -103.14 38.98 -125.26
C LEU A 341 -102.65 37.84 -126.16
N THR A 342 -101.48 37.25 -125.87
CA THR A 342 -101.19 35.82 -126.17
C THR A 342 -100.02 35.25 -125.34
N THR A 343 -100.29 34.13 -124.64
CA THR A 343 -99.41 32.99 -124.26
C THR A 343 -97.88 33.20 -124.09
N SER A 344 -97.25 32.91 -122.92
CA SER A 344 -97.03 31.58 -122.29
C SER A 344 -96.00 30.71 -123.06
N ASN A 345 -95.08 29.94 -122.46
CA ASN A 345 -95.12 29.18 -121.18
C ASN A 345 -93.74 29.09 -120.44
N LYS A 346 -93.58 28.12 -119.53
CA LYS A 346 -92.45 27.84 -118.61
C LYS A 346 -91.49 26.74 -119.11
N GLU A 347 -90.20 26.81 -118.77
CA GLU A 347 -89.31 25.63 -118.71
C GLU A 347 -88.04 25.93 -117.87
N ASP A 348 -87.85 25.25 -116.72
CA ASP A 348 -86.64 25.40 -115.85
C ASP A 348 -86.44 24.26 -114.82
N THR A 349 -87.49 23.47 -114.53
CA THR A 349 -87.57 22.55 -113.38
C THR A 349 -86.61 21.34 -113.43
N LEU A 350 -85.82 21.19 -114.48
CA LEU A 350 -84.83 20.11 -114.63
C LEU A 350 -83.44 20.50 -114.11
N LEU A 351 -83.08 21.79 -114.12
CA LEU A 351 -81.72 22.25 -113.82
C LEU A 351 -81.36 22.09 -112.33
N LEU A 352 -82.33 22.25 -111.42
CA LEU A 352 -82.13 22.09 -109.98
C LEU A 352 -81.80 20.65 -109.54
N LYS A 353 -82.30 19.62 -110.26
CA LYS A 353 -82.11 18.22 -109.84
C LYS A 353 -80.66 17.74 -109.97
N GLU A 354 -79.94 18.20 -110.99
CA GLU A 354 -78.53 17.86 -111.19
C GLU A 354 -77.59 18.65 -110.26
N GLN A 355 -78.03 19.79 -109.72
CA GLN A 355 -77.29 20.50 -108.67
C GLN A 355 -77.35 19.77 -107.31
N LEU A 356 -78.51 19.18 -106.98
CA LEU A 356 -78.68 18.43 -105.72
C LEU A 356 -77.73 17.20 -105.64
N ARG A 357 -77.66 16.41 -106.71
CA ARG A 357 -76.78 15.22 -106.80
C ARG A 357 -75.31 15.54 -106.50
N LYS A 358 -74.81 16.68 -106.99
CA LYS A 358 -73.43 17.12 -106.76
C LYS A 358 -73.16 17.55 -105.32
N ALA A 359 -74.16 18.07 -104.61
CA ALA A 359 -74.05 18.40 -103.19
C ALA A 359 -73.99 17.12 -102.33
N GLU A 360 -74.76 16.08 -102.68
CA GLU A 360 -74.76 14.79 -101.98
C GLU A 360 -73.41 14.07 -102.13
N GLU A 361 -72.82 14.06 -103.33
CA GLU A 361 -71.48 13.51 -103.60
C GLU A 361 -70.38 14.23 -102.78
N GLN A 362 -70.46 15.57 -102.67
CA GLN A 362 -69.51 16.36 -101.88
C GLN A 362 -69.60 16.08 -100.36
N VAL A 363 -70.80 15.85 -99.84
CA VAL A 363 -71.02 15.49 -98.42
C VAL A 363 -70.55 14.06 -98.12
N GLN A 364 -70.57 13.17 -99.10
CA GLN A 364 -70.08 11.80 -98.93
C GLN A 364 -68.55 11.72 -98.86
N ALA A 365 -67.84 12.61 -99.56
CA ALA A 365 -66.38 12.74 -99.49
C ALA A 365 -65.90 13.24 -98.10
N THR A 366 -66.44 14.36 -97.60
CA THR A 366 -66.04 14.92 -96.29
C THR A 366 -66.34 13.98 -95.12
N ARG A 367 -67.36 13.11 -95.27
CA ARG A 367 -67.66 12.04 -94.32
C ARG A 367 -66.62 10.92 -94.30
N GLN A 368 -65.86 10.71 -95.38
CA GLN A 368 -64.74 9.76 -95.41
C GLN A 368 -63.46 10.38 -94.83
N GLU A 369 -63.22 11.68 -95.05
CA GLU A 369 -62.12 12.43 -94.42
C GLU A 369 -62.22 12.41 -92.88
N LEU A 370 -63.44 12.59 -92.33
CA LEU A 370 -63.70 12.45 -90.89
C LEU A 370 -63.39 11.05 -90.33
N ILE A 371 -63.54 9.99 -91.13
CA ILE A 371 -63.21 8.62 -90.70
C ILE A 371 -61.69 8.40 -90.66
N PHE A 372 -60.94 9.02 -91.59
CA PHE A 372 -59.47 9.02 -91.53
C PHE A 372 -58.96 9.79 -90.30
N LEU A 373 -59.43 11.02 -90.07
CA LEU A 373 -59.06 11.83 -88.91
C LEU A 373 -59.39 11.14 -87.57
N ALA A 374 -60.55 10.46 -87.49
CA ALA A 374 -60.91 9.68 -86.31
C ALA A 374 -59.96 8.49 -86.07
N LYS A 375 -59.45 7.86 -87.14
CA LYS A 375 -58.47 6.79 -87.04
C LYS A 375 -57.09 7.32 -86.62
N GLU A 376 -56.63 8.41 -87.22
CA GLU A 376 -55.36 9.07 -86.85
C GLU A 376 -55.35 9.48 -85.37
N LEU A 377 -56.47 9.97 -84.85
CA LEU A 377 -56.63 10.28 -83.42
C LEU A 377 -56.53 9.02 -82.54
N SER A 378 -57.10 7.89 -82.98
CA SER A 378 -56.99 6.61 -82.28
C SER A 378 -55.57 6.06 -82.29
N ASP A 379 -54.87 6.15 -83.42
CA ASP A 379 -53.49 5.69 -83.56
C ASP A 379 -52.53 6.56 -82.72
N ALA A 380 -52.78 7.88 -82.61
CA ALA A 380 -52.05 8.77 -81.71
C ALA A 380 -52.26 8.42 -80.22
N VAL A 381 -53.48 8.04 -79.81
CA VAL A 381 -53.75 7.55 -78.43
C VAL A 381 -53.01 6.23 -78.17
N ASN A 382 -53.03 5.29 -79.12
CA ASN A 382 -52.28 4.03 -79.00
C ASN A 382 -50.76 4.26 -78.82
N VAL A 383 -50.17 5.24 -79.53
CA VAL A 383 -48.76 5.62 -79.37
C VAL A 383 -48.49 6.27 -78.01
N ARG A 384 -49.38 7.14 -77.52
CA ARG A 384 -49.27 7.75 -76.17
C ARG A 384 -49.27 6.67 -75.07
N ASP A 385 -50.18 5.71 -75.18
CA ASP A 385 -50.36 4.70 -74.13
C ASP A 385 -49.23 3.66 -74.17
N LYS A 386 -48.70 3.34 -75.36
CA LYS A 386 -47.48 2.54 -75.51
C LYS A 386 -46.25 3.25 -74.93
N THR A 387 -46.05 4.53 -75.23
CA THR A 387 -44.90 5.29 -74.70
C THR A 387 -44.99 5.50 -73.18
N MET A 388 -46.19 5.57 -72.60
CA MET A 388 -46.38 5.58 -71.15
C MET A 388 -46.01 4.24 -70.49
N ALA A 389 -46.36 3.12 -71.11
CA ALA A 389 -45.95 1.78 -70.65
C ALA A 389 -44.42 1.55 -70.78
N ASP A 390 -43.80 2.06 -71.84
CA ASP A 390 -42.35 1.98 -72.04
C ASP A 390 -41.60 2.84 -71.03
N LEU A 391 -42.11 4.05 -70.71
CA LEU A 391 -41.57 4.89 -69.62
C LEU A 391 -41.69 4.22 -68.25
N HIS A 392 -42.78 3.49 -67.98
CA HIS A 392 -42.94 2.71 -66.76
C HIS A 392 -41.92 1.56 -66.68
N THR A 393 -41.69 0.87 -67.80
CA THR A 393 -40.69 -0.20 -67.91
C THR A 393 -39.28 0.34 -67.67
N ALA A 394 -38.91 1.45 -68.31
CA ALA A 394 -37.62 2.11 -68.12
C ALA A 394 -37.38 2.58 -66.67
N ARG A 395 -38.44 2.95 -65.92
CA ARG A 395 -38.34 3.25 -64.49
C ARG A 395 -38.02 2.00 -63.66
N LEU A 396 -38.68 0.88 -63.91
CA LEU A 396 -38.38 -0.39 -63.24
C LEU A 396 -36.96 -0.89 -63.55
N GLU A 397 -36.49 -0.71 -64.79
CA GLU A 397 -35.10 -0.98 -65.17
C GLU A 397 -34.12 -0.03 -64.47
N ASN A 398 -34.46 1.24 -64.30
CA ASN A 398 -33.63 2.20 -63.56
C ASN A 398 -33.51 1.83 -62.07
N GLU A 399 -34.60 1.44 -61.40
CA GLU A 399 -34.55 0.93 -60.02
C GLU A 399 -33.79 -0.40 -59.92
N ARG A 400 -33.90 -1.29 -60.91
CA ARG A 400 -33.08 -2.51 -61.00
C ARG A 400 -31.59 -2.19 -61.11
N VAL A 401 -31.21 -1.24 -61.96
CA VAL A 401 -29.81 -0.80 -62.11
C VAL A 401 -29.30 -0.09 -60.85
N LYS A 402 -30.11 0.75 -60.19
CA LYS A 402 -29.77 1.32 -58.87
C LYS A 402 -29.52 0.23 -57.83
N LYS A 403 -30.36 -0.82 -57.80
CA LYS A 403 -30.13 -1.96 -56.90
C LYS A 403 -28.82 -2.67 -57.23
N GLN A 404 -28.57 -2.99 -58.50
CA GLN A 404 -27.30 -3.61 -58.93
C GLN A 404 -26.08 -2.72 -58.61
N LEU A 405 -26.21 -1.40 -58.64
CA LEU A 405 -25.17 -0.46 -58.21
C LEU A 405 -24.96 -0.49 -56.69
N ALA A 406 -26.02 -0.59 -55.89
CA ALA A 406 -25.92 -0.76 -54.44
C ALA A 406 -25.30 -2.12 -54.06
N ASP A 407 -25.74 -3.20 -54.73
CA ASP A 407 -25.22 -4.56 -54.54
C ASP A 407 -23.70 -4.60 -54.89
N THR A 408 -23.27 -4.01 -56.03
CA THR A 408 -21.85 -3.93 -56.41
C THR A 408 -21.02 -2.99 -55.54
N LEU A 409 -21.60 -1.92 -54.98
CA LEU A 409 -20.91 -1.08 -53.98
C LEU A 409 -20.67 -1.86 -52.67
N ALA A 410 -21.61 -2.71 -52.25
CA ALA A 410 -21.42 -3.59 -51.10
C ALA A 410 -20.36 -4.67 -51.38
N GLU A 411 -20.34 -5.25 -52.59
CA GLU A 411 -19.27 -6.17 -53.01
C GLU A 411 -17.88 -5.50 -53.03
N LEU A 412 -17.79 -4.25 -53.51
CA LEU A 412 -16.54 -3.47 -53.51
C LEU A 412 -16.07 -3.11 -52.10
N GLN A 413 -16.99 -2.78 -51.18
CA GLN A 413 -16.65 -2.58 -49.76
C GLN A 413 -16.15 -3.89 -49.13
N LEU A 414 -16.80 -5.02 -49.40
CA LEU A 414 -16.37 -6.33 -48.92
C LEU A 414 -15.01 -6.73 -49.50
N HIS A 415 -14.74 -6.40 -50.77
CA HIS A 415 -13.44 -6.64 -51.40
C HIS A 415 -12.36 -5.75 -50.80
N ALA A 416 -12.63 -4.47 -50.53
CA ALA A 416 -11.68 -3.56 -49.88
C ALA A 416 -11.26 -4.10 -48.50
N VAL A 417 -12.23 -4.47 -47.65
CA VAL A 417 -11.97 -5.08 -46.34
C VAL A 417 -11.13 -6.35 -46.45
N LYS A 418 -11.42 -7.24 -47.42
CA LYS A 418 -10.58 -8.43 -47.68
C LYS A 418 -9.16 -8.08 -48.15
N THR A 419 -9.02 -7.09 -49.01
CA THR A 419 -7.72 -6.66 -49.56
C THR A 419 -6.85 -6.04 -48.47
N ASP A 420 -7.44 -5.36 -47.49
CA ASP A 420 -6.73 -4.81 -46.34
C ASP A 420 -6.41 -5.88 -45.29
N GLN A 421 -7.29 -6.87 -45.09
CA GLN A 421 -6.97 -8.06 -44.29
C GLN A 421 -5.79 -8.85 -44.88
N GLU A 422 -5.79 -9.13 -46.20
CA GLU A 422 -4.69 -9.83 -46.87
C GLU A 422 -3.35 -9.08 -46.78
N LYS A 423 -3.36 -7.74 -46.76
CA LYS A 423 -2.16 -6.92 -46.47
C LYS A 423 -1.72 -7.05 -45.01
N THR A 424 -2.65 -7.09 -44.06
CA THR A 424 -2.33 -7.28 -42.64
C THR A 424 -1.74 -8.66 -42.40
N ASP A 425 -2.35 -9.72 -42.94
CA ASP A 425 -1.93 -11.10 -42.79
C ASP A 425 -0.54 -11.35 -43.43
N THR A 426 -0.23 -10.70 -44.55
CA THR A 426 1.09 -10.77 -45.20
C THR A 426 2.16 -10.01 -44.42
N LEU A 427 1.85 -8.81 -43.92
CA LEU A 427 2.77 -8.04 -43.07
C LEU A 427 3.04 -8.76 -41.73
N GLU A 428 2.03 -9.43 -41.16
CA GLU A 428 2.21 -10.31 -40.00
C GLU A 428 3.11 -11.52 -40.33
N HIS A 429 2.98 -12.13 -41.51
CA HIS A 429 3.88 -13.19 -41.95
C HIS A 429 5.32 -12.70 -42.14
N GLU A 430 5.55 -11.48 -42.64
CA GLU A 430 6.91 -10.93 -42.73
C GLU A 430 7.50 -10.65 -41.34
N LEU A 431 6.73 -10.05 -40.42
CA LEU A 431 7.13 -9.87 -39.03
C LEU A 431 7.44 -11.20 -38.32
N ARG A 432 6.63 -12.25 -38.57
CA ARG A 432 6.90 -13.60 -38.05
C ARG A 432 8.21 -14.17 -38.58
N ARG A 433 8.53 -13.99 -39.88
CA ARG A 433 9.83 -14.40 -40.46
C ARG A 433 11.01 -13.61 -39.86
N GLU A 434 10.86 -12.30 -39.68
CA GLU A 434 11.92 -11.48 -39.06
C GLU A 434 12.15 -11.87 -37.59
N VAL A 435 11.09 -12.17 -36.84
CA VAL A 435 11.19 -12.71 -35.48
C VAL A 435 11.86 -14.08 -35.45
N GLU A 436 11.64 -14.94 -36.45
CA GLU A 436 12.34 -16.23 -36.57
C GLU A 436 13.82 -16.09 -36.95
N ASP A 437 14.18 -15.20 -37.88
CA ASP A 437 15.58 -14.92 -38.22
C ASP A 437 16.33 -14.22 -37.08
N LEU A 438 15.68 -13.30 -36.35
CA LEU A 438 16.23 -12.70 -35.14
C LEU A 438 16.44 -13.75 -34.03
N LYS A 439 15.49 -14.68 -33.84
CA LYS A 439 15.66 -15.83 -32.93
C LYS A 439 16.83 -16.72 -33.38
N LEU A 440 17.00 -16.95 -34.68
CA LEU A 440 18.13 -17.73 -35.21
C LEU A 440 19.47 -17.01 -35.00
N ARG A 441 19.56 -15.69 -35.25
CA ARG A 441 20.76 -14.89 -34.95
C ARG A 441 21.08 -14.86 -33.46
N LEU A 442 20.07 -14.71 -32.59
CA LEU A 442 20.24 -14.77 -31.14
C LEU A 442 20.70 -16.16 -30.67
N GLN A 443 20.16 -17.24 -31.25
CA GLN A 443 20.62 -18.60 -30.98
C GLN A 443 22.08 -18.81 -31.43
N MET A 444 22.45 -18.38 -32.63
CA MET A 444 23.83 -18.45 -33.13
C MET A 444 24.79 -17.62 -32.26
N ALA A 445 24.38 -16.42 -31.83
CA ALA A 445 25.14 -15.60 -30.90
C ALA A 445 25.29 -16.29 -29.53
N ALA A 446 24.21 -16.86 -28.99
CA ALA A 446 24.22 -17.61 -27.74
C ALA A 446 25.11 -18.88 -27.81
N ASP A 447 25.12 -19.59 -28.94
CA ASP A 447 26.00 -20.75 -29.14
C ASP A 447 27.46 -20.33 -29.32
N HIS A 448 27.76 -19.23 -30.02
CA HIS A 448 29.10 -18.64 -30.04
C HIS A 448 29.53 -18.16 -28.64
N TYR A 449 28.63 -17.60 -27.83
CA TYR A 449 28.91 -17.30 -26.42
C TYR A 449 29.14 -18.56 -25.58
N LYS A 450 28.43 -19.67 -25.84
CA LYS A 450 28.71 -20.97 -25.19
C LYS A 450 30.07 -21.54 -25.62
N GLU A 451 30.49 -21.36 -26.87
CA GLU A 451 31.84 -21.72 -27.32
C GLU A 451 32.90 -20.83 -26.66
N LYS A 452 32.72 -19.52 -26.64
CA LYS A 452 33.60 -18.59 -25.93
C LYS A 452 33.63 -18.86 -24.42
N PHE A 453 32.54 -19.30 -23.80
CA PHE A 453 32.53 -19.76 -22.41
C PHE A 453 33.29 -21.08 -22.23
N LYS A 454 33.17 -22.05 -23.15
CA LYS A 454 33.98 -23.29 -23.13
C LYS A 454 35.48 -23.00 -23.36
N GLU A 455 35.81 -22.01 -24.18
CA GLU A 455 37.17 -21.52 -24.40
C GLU A 455 37.70 -20.80 -23.15
N CYS A 456 36.95 -19.86 -22.59
CA CYS A 456 37.27 -19.22 -21.31
C CYS A 456 37.38 -20.23 -20.16
N GLN A 457 36.58 -21.31 -20.12
CA GLN A 457 36.73 -22.36 -19.12
C GLN A 457 37.97 -23.23 -19.37
N ARG A 458 38.36 -23.46 -20.62
CA ARG A 458 39.66 -24.09 -20.97
C ARG A 458 40.83 -23.20 -20.55
N LEU A 459 40.76 -21.90 -20.84
CA LEU A 459 41.73 -20.90 -20.42
C LEU A 459 41.77 -20.79 -18.89
N GLN A 460 40.64 -20.81 -18.18
CA GLN A 460 40.59 -20.86 -16.72
C GLN A 460 41.24 -22.14 -16.17
N LYS A 461 41.04 -23.29 -16.82
CA LYS A 461 41.72 -24.55 -16.46
C LYS A 461 43.22 -24.55 -16.78
N GLN A 462 43.68 -23.70 -17.69
CA GLN A 462 45.12 -23.43 -17.93
C GLN A 462 45.67 -22.39 -16.93
N ILE A 463 44.91 -21.31 -16.64
CA ILE A 463 45.25 -20.28 -15.66
C ILE A 463 45.30 -20.87 -14.26
N ASN A 464 44.38 -21.73 -13.86
CA ASN A 464 44.47 -22.46 -12.59
C ASN A 464 45.71 -23.36 -12.57
N LYS A 465 45.99 -24.12 -13.64
CA LYS A 465 47.25 -24.88 -13.74
C LYS A 465 48.52 -24.02 -13.67
N LEU A 466 48.47 -22.76 -14.08
CA LEU A 466 49.56 -21.79 -13.97
C LEU A 466 49.56 -21.08 -12.60
N SER A 467 48.40 -20.95 -11.95
CA SER A 467 48.22 -20.38 -10.60
C SER A 467 48.68 -21.35 -9.52
N ASP A 468 48.42 -22.64 -9.70
CA ASP A 468 48.96 -23.74 -8.89
C ASP A 468 50.50 -23.83 -9.04
N GLN A 469 51.06 -23.26 -10.12
CA GLN A 469 52.50 -23.09 -10.30
C GLN A 469 53.01 -21.73 -9.76
N SER A 470 52.23 -20.65 -9.85
CA SER A 470 52.59 -19.32 -9.33
C SER A 470 52.26 -19.11 -7.84
N ALA A 471 51.75 -20.14 -7.16
CA ALA A 471 51.92 -20.31 -5.71
C ALA A 471 53.40 -20.45 -5.31
N SER A 472 54.30 -20.61 -6.29
CA SER A 472 55.73 -20.34 -6.16
C SER A 472 56.15 -19.18 -7.08
N SER A 473 56.93 -18.23 -6.55
CA SER A 473 57.51 -17.05 -7.23
C SER A 473 56.55 -15.93 -7.69
N ASN A 474 56.54 -14.83 -6.91
CA ASN A 474 56.52 -13.40 -7.33
C ASN A 474 55.64 -12.99 -8.54
N GLY A 475 54.62 -12.14 -8.43
CA GLY A 475 54.67 -10.81 -7.79
C GLY A 475 55.14 -9.70 -8.75
N VAL A 476 54.41 -8.56 -8.77
CA VAL A 476 54.86 -7.21 -9.19
C VAL A 476 54.85 -6.82 -10.70
N PHE A 477 53.78 -6.06 -11.04
CA PHE A 477 53.66 -4.95 -12.02
C PHE A 477 53.71 -5.16 -13.56
N THR A 478 52.71 -4.55 -14.22
CA THR A 478 52.54 -4.40 -15.67
C THR A 478 52.89 -2.97 -16.16
N LYS A 479 53.48 -2.82 -17.36
CA LYS A 479 53.44 -1.53 -18.12
C LYS A 479 53.88 -1.60 -19.60
N ARG A 480 52.95 -1.24 -20.53
CA ARG A 480 53.17 -0.78 -21.93
C ARG A 480 53.84 -1.82 -22.89
N MET A 481 53.86 -1.68 -24.23
CA MET A 481 53.60 -0.55 -25.16
C MET A 481 53.26 -1.01 -26.61
N GLY A 482 52.87 -0.09 -27.51
CA GLY A 482 52.66 -0.29 -28.97
C GLY A 482 51.27 0.22 -29.42
N SER A 483 51.07 1.23 -30.28
CA SER A 483 51.89 1.92 -31.31
C SER A 483 52.21 1.07 -32.55
N GLN A 484 51.97 1.50 -33.80
CA GLN A 484 51.37 2.75 -34.32
C GLN A 484 51.01 2.62 -35.84
N GLN A 485 50.64 3.75 -36.50
CA GLN A 485 50.77 4.01 -37.95
C GLN A 485 49.72 3.35 -38.89
N LYS A 486 48.82 4.02 -39.64
CA LYS A 486 48.59 5.41 -40.15
C LYS A 486 49.13 5.74 -41.56
N VAL A 487 48.19 6.02 -42.48
CA VAL A 487 48.28 6.86 -43.71
C VAL A 487 46.87 7.51 -43.83
N ASN A 488 46.64 8.82 -43.66
CA ASN A 488 46.99 10.04 -44.46
C ASN A 488 46.19 10.15 -45.78
N ASP A 489 45.62 11.29 -46.20
CA ASP A 489 45.34 12.66 -45.63
C ASP A 489 44.01 13.18 -46.29
N ALA A 490 43.41 14.37 -46.14
CA ALA A 490 43.74 15.77 -45.77
C ALA A 490 42.48 16.42 -45.06
N SER A 491 42.40 17.63 -44.48
CA SER A 491 43.01 18.99 -44.63
C SER A 491 42.47 19.80 -45.83
N ILE A 492 42.09 21.11 -45.77
CA ILE A 492 42.33 22.24 -44.82
C ILE A 492 41.02 22.96 -44.36
N ASN A 493 41.15 23.87 -43.37
CA ASN A 493 40.18 24.66 -42.59
C ASN A 493 39.79 26.10 -43.10
N THR A 494 38.68 26.66 -42.55
CA THR A 494 38.48 28.05 -41.98
C THR A 494 38.14 29.32 -42.84
N ASP A 495 36.95 29.91 -42.57
CA ASP A 495 36.53 31.36 -42.47
C ASP A 495 36.70 32.40 -43.63
N PRO A 496 36.15 33.65 -43.58
CA PRO A 496 34.87 34.17 -43.04
C PRO A 496 34.12 35.28 -43.88
N ALA A 497 32.87 35.61 -43.47
CA ALA A 497 32.21 36.96 -43.44
C ALA A 497 31.82 37.83 -44.69
N ALA A 498 30.81 38.71 -44.46
CA ALA A 498 30.61 40.10 -44.95
C ALA A 498 29.68 40.48 -46.16
N SER A 499 28.49 41.03 -45.81
CA SER A 499 28.00 42.41 -46.13
C SER A 499 27.28 42.84 -47.45
N ALA A 500 26.21 43.65 -47.25
CA ALA A 500 25.63 44.72 -48.10
C ALA A 500 24.84 44.33 -49.38
N SER A 501 23.94 45.16 -49.97
CA SER A 501 23.54 46.56 -49.70
C SER A 501 22.07 46.86 -50.12
N ALA A 502 21.54 48.03 -49.75
CA ALA A 502 20.28 48.61 -50.26
C ALA A 502 20.51 50.04 -50.81
N VAL A 503 19.59 50.57 -51.64
CA VAL A 503 19.51 52.01 -52.06
C VAL A 503 18.05 52.40 -52.35
N ASP A 504 17.69 53.67 -52.15
CA ASP A 504 16.37 54.31 -52.36
C ASP A 504 16.53 55.63 -53.15
N VAL A 505 15.62 55.95 -54.10
CA VAL A 505 15.61 57.22 -54.88
C VAL A 505 14.19 57.63 -55.34
N LYS A 506 13.91 58.95 -55.30
CA LYS A 506 12.73 59.70 -55.82
C LYS A 506 13.26 60.96 -56.58
N PRO A 507 12.50 61.83 -57.29
CA PRO A 507 11.05 61.84 -57.62
C PRO A 507 10.68 62.33 -59.08
N ALA A 508 9.37 62.61 -59.30
CA ALA A 508 8.78 63.69 -60.15
C ALA A 508 8.27 63.42 -61.60
N ALA A 509 6.92 63.38 -61.70
CA ALA A 509 6.00 64.10 -62.60
C ALA A 509 6.22 64.26 -64.14
N SER A 510 5.18 63.90 -64.91
CA SER A 510 4.57 64.73 -65.98
C SER A 510 3.11 64.25 -66.27
N CYS A 511 2.39 64.90 -67.19
CA CYS A 511 0.92 64.74 -67.37
C CYS A 511 0.49 64.73 -68.86
N ALA A 512 -0.50 63.91 -69.21
CA ALA A 512 -1.37 64.04 -70.40
C ALA A 512 -2.66 63.23 -70.21
N GLU A 513 -3.76 63.64 -70.85
CA GLU A 513 -5.12 63.07 -70.72
C GLU A 513 -5.53 62.27 -71.96
N THR A 514 -6.38 61.24 -71.82
CA THR A 514 -7.75 61.19 -72.39
C THR A 514 -8.43 59.82 -72.22
N ASP A 515 -9.76 59.87 -72.02
CA ASP A 515 -10.80 58.88 -72.33
C ASP A 515 -10.52 57.37 -72.16
N PHE A 516 -10.84 56.85 -70.97
CA PHE A 516 -11.74 55.67 -70.84
C PHE A 516 -12.40 55.68 -69.43
N ASP A 517 -13.60 56.24 -69.33
CA ASP A 517 -14.36 56.32 -68.07
C ASP A 517 -14.98 54.95 -67.68
N MET A 518 -15.56 54.89 -66.49
CA MET A 518 -16.09 53.71 -65.80
C MET A 518 -15.01 52.71 -65.34
N SER A 519 -14.27 52.07 -66.26
CA SER A 519 -13.42 50.91 -65.93
C SER A 519 -12.28 51.20 -64.94
N ALA A 520 -11.68 52.39 -65.01
CA ALA A 520 -10.54 52.75 -64.15
C ALA A 520 -10.92 52.93 -62.67
N LYS A 521 -12.18 53.26 -62.35
CA LYS A 521 -12.64 53.41 -60.96
C LYS A 521 -12.79 52.05 -60.29
N ASP A 522 -13.39 51.08 -60.98
CA ASP A 522 -13.57 49.73 -60.45
C ASP A 522 -12.22 49.07 -60.15
N HIS A 523 -11.23 49.17 -61.07
CA HIS A 523 -9.90 48.61 -60.84
C HIS A 523 -9.16 49.27 -59.65
N VAL A 524 -9.39 50.56 -59.36
CA VAL A 524 -8.81 51.24 -58.18
C VAL A 524 -9.56 50.85 -56.89
N CYS A 525 -10.89 50.71 -56.94
CA CYS A 525 -11.69 50.18 -55.83
C CYS A 525 -11.32 48.72 -55.52
N GLU A 526 -11.06 47.90 -56.54
CA GLU A 526 -10.68 46.50 -56.40
C GLU A 526 -9.26 46.36 -55.82
N VAL A 527 -8.28 47.11 -56.31
CA VAL A 527 -6.91 47.12 -55.75
C VAL A 527 -6.89 47.68 -54.32
N THR A 528 -7.68 48.71 -54.00
CA THR A 528 -7.76 49.23 -52.62
C THR A 528 -8.47 48.26 -51.67
N LYS A 529 -9.51 47.54 -52.14
CA LYS A 529 -10.12 46.43 -51.40
C LYS A 529 -9.14 45.28 -51.19
N GLU A 530 -8.41 44.85 -52.23
CA GLU A 530 -7.43 43.77 -52.13
C GLU A 530 -6.26 44.14 -51.20
N MET A 531 -5.86 45.41 -51.18
CA MET A 531 -4.88 45.95 -50.23
C MET A 531 -5.42 45.96 -48.79
N ALA A 532 -6.69 46.33 -48.59
CA ALA A 532 -7.35 46.26 -47.28
C ALA A 532 -7.46 44.81 -46.78
N GLU A 533 -7.86 43.88 -47.64
CA GLU A 533 -7.87 42.44 -47.33
C GLU A 533 -6.46 41.92 -47.01
N LYS A 534 -5.41 42.37 -47.70
CA LYS A 534 -4.01 42.00 -47.39
C LYS A 534 -3.57 42.54 -46.03
N VAL A 535 -3.98 43.76 -45.66
CA VAL A 535 -3.74 44.33 -44.32
C VAL A 535 -4.51 43.58 -43.23
N GLU A 536 -5.76 43.19 -43.48
CA GLU A 536 -6.56 42.38 -42.54
C GLU A 536 -5.96 40.98 -42.36
N LYS A 537 -5.59 40.30 -43.46
CA LYS A 537 -4.90 38.99 -43.44
C LYS A 537 -3.56 39.08 -42.71
N TYR A 538 -2.79 40.15 -42.90
CA TYR A 538 -1.56 40.42 -42.15
C TYR A 538 -1.81 40.64 -40.65
N ASN A 539 -2.80 41.46 -40.28
CA ASN A 539 -3.16 41.69 -38.87
C ASN A 539 -3.64 40.40 -38.19
N LYS A 540 -4.43 39.56 -38.88
CA LYS A 540 -4.87 38.25 -38.39
C LYS A 540 -3.71 37.27 -38.22
N CYS A 541 -2.77 37.23 -39.17
CA CYS A 541 -1.55 36.42 -39.06
C CYS A 541 -0.65 36.89 -37.91
N LYS A 542 -0.52 38.21 -37.71
CA LYS A 542 0.19 38.81 -36.59
C LYS A 542 -0.46 38.47 -35.24
N GLN A 543 -1.79 38.48 -35.14
CA GLN A 543 -2.50 38.08 -33.94
C GLN A 543 -2.23 36.60 -33.62
N LEU A 544 -2.40 35.70 -34.60
CA LEU A 544 -2.10 34.28 -34.42
C LEU A 544 -0.65 34.04 -33.96
N LEU A 545 0.33 34.77 -34.51
CA LEU A 545 1.72 34.70 -34.07
C LEU A 545 1.93 35.18 -32.61
N GLN A 546 1.14 36.16 -32.16
CA GLN A 546 1.16 36.61 -30.76
C GLN A 546 0.46 35.60 -29.83
N ASP A 547 -0.63 34.98 -30.28
CA ASP A 547 -1.37 33.97 -29.55
C ASP A 547 -0.54 32.69 -29.38
N GLU A 548 0.12 32.20 -30.44
CA GLU A 548 1.07 31.08 -30.36
C GLU A 548 2.27 31.40 -29.47
N LYS A 549 2.83 32.62 -29.55
CA LYS A 549 3.90 33.04 -28.64
C LYS A 549 3.43 33.05 -27.18
N ALA A 550 2.19 33.42 -26.91
CA ALA A 550 1.61 33.36 -25.56
C ALA A 550 1.39 31.91 -25.09
N LYS A 551 1.04 30.97 -25.97
CA LYS A 551 0.98 29.53 -25.66
C LYS A 551 2.36 28.96 -25.36
N CYS A 552 3.36 29.22 -26.20
CA CYS A 552 4.73 28.74 -25.98
C CYS A 552 5.32 29.24 -24.64
N ASN A 553 5.02 30.50 -24.27
CA ASN A 553 5.39 31.01 -22.95
C ASN A 553 4.71 30.23 -21.81
N LYS A 554 3.39 29.96 -21.90
CA LYS A 554 2.67 29.15 -20.90
C LYS A 554 3.25 27.75 -20.77
N TYR A 555 3.53 27.06 -21.88
CA TYR A 555 4.16 25.74 -21.84
C TYR A 555 5.56 25.77 -21.22
N ALA A 556 6.33 26.84 -21.39
CA ALA A 556 7.61 27.03 -20.70
C ALA A 556 7.43 27.28 -19.19
N ASP A 557 6.44 28.08 -18.78
CA ASP A 557 6.11 28.31 -17.37
C ASP A 557 5.58 27.03 -16.68
N GLU A 558 4.77 26.23 -17.38
CA GLU A 558 4.25 24.93 -16.93
C GLU A 558 5.39 23.90 -16.80
N LEU A 559 6.29 23.82 -17.79
CA LEU A 559 7.47 22.96 -17.74
C LEU A 559 8.40 23.34 -16.58
N ALA A 560 8.65 24.64 -16.35
CA ALA A 560 9.44 25.11 -15.22
C ALA A 560 8.81 24.77 -13.85
N GLN A 561 7.47 24.81 -13.75
CA GLN A 561 6.78 24.33 -12.55
C GLN A 561 6.90 22.81 -12.37
N MET A 562 6.84 22.03 -13.45
CA MET A 562 7.01 20.58 -13.39
C MET A 562 8.45 20.18 -13.02
N GLU A 563 9.47 20.87 -13.54
CA GLU A 563 10.86 20.73 -13.11
C GLU A 563 11.03 21.00 -11.60
N LEU A 564 10.37 22.04 -11.08
CA LEU A 564 10.48 22.41 -9.67
C LEU A 564 9.78 21.40 -8.75
N LYS A 565 8.60 20.90 -9.16
CA LYS A 565 7.92 19.78 -8.50
C LYS A 565 8.75 18.50 -8.52
N TRP A 566 9.42 18.20 -9.64
CA TRP A 566 10.31 17.03 -9.76
C TRP A 566 11.52 17.15 -8.83
N LYS A 567 12.18 18.31 -8.78
CA LYS A 567 13.31 18.57 -7.87
C LYS A 567 12.90 18.42 -6.40
N GLU A 568 11.70 18.86 -6.04
CA GLU A 568 11.16 18.68 -4.68
C GLU A 568 10.80 17.22 -4.37
N GLN A 569 10.24 16.46 -5.33
CA GLN A 569 10.02 15.02 -5.18
C GLN A 569 11.32 14.24 -5.00
N VAL A 570 12.37 14.57 -5.76
CA VAL A 570 13.71 13.99 -5.57
C VAL A 570 14.25 14.31 -4.17
N ARG A 571 14.12 15.56 -3.70
CA ARG A 571 14.52 15.97 -2.35
C ARG A 571 13.78 15.19 -1.25
N ILE A 572 12.48 14.96 -1.42
CA ILE A 572 11.67 14.15 -0.50
C ILE A 572 12.14 12.69 -0.52
N ALA A 573 12.36 12.10 -1.70
CA ALA A 573 12.84 10.72 -1.83
C ALA A 573 14.24 10.51 -1.23
N GLU A 574 15.16 11.47 -1.38
CA GLU A 574 16.47 11.45 -0.72
C GLU A 574 16.36 11.54 0.81
N ASN A 575 15.44 12.38 1.32
CA ASN A 575 15.20 12.51 2.77
C ASN A 575 14.61 11.22 3.37
N VAL A 576 13.57 10.64 2.75
CA VAL A 576 12.95 9.38 3.18
C VAL A 576 13.97 8.23 3.13
N LYS A 577 14.85 8.20 2.11
CA LYS A 577 15.93 7.21 2.03
C LYS A 577 16.93 7.33 3.17
N LEU A 578 17.20 8.54 3.65
CA LEU A 578 18.10 8.80 4.78
C LEU A 578 17.44 8.39 6.11
N GLU A 579 16.18 8.75 6.32
CA GLU A 579 15.37 8.31 7.48
C GLU A 579 15.24 6.78 7.56
N LEU A 580 15.08 6.10 6.41
CA LEU A 580 15.07 4.63 6.35
C LEU A 580 16.42 4.02 6.75
N ALA A 581 17.55 4.63 6.35
CA ALA A 581 18.88 4.15 6.73
C ALA A 581 19.15 4.34 8.23
N GLU A 582 18.76 5.47 8.82
CA GLU A 582 18.85 5.70 10.27
C GLU A 582 17.98 4.71 11.07
N LEU A 583 16.80 4.34 10.53
CA LEU A 583 15.93 3.32 11.12
C LEU A 583 16.52 1.91 11.00
N GLU A 584 17.14 1.57 9.87
CA GLU A 584 17.83 0.29 9.64
C GLU A 584 19.03 0.12 10.60
N ASP A 585 19.88 1.15 10.73
CA ASP A 585 20.99 1.17 11.70
C ASP A 585 20.50 1.04 13.15
N SER A 586 19.41 1.74 13.50
CA SER A 586 18.78 1.65 14.83
C SER A 586 18.24 0.25 15.14
N TYR A 587 17.61 -0.40 14.15
CA TYR A 587 17.10 -1.76 14.30
C TYR A 587 18.25 -2.79 14.36
N SER A 588 19.30 -2.61 13.56
CA SER A 588 20.53 -3.40 13.57
C SER A 588 21.23 -3.34 14.94
N LEU A 589 21.31 -2.15 15.54
CA LEU A 589 21.83 -1.96 16.90
C LEU A 589 20.99 -2.69 17.97
N GLN A 590 19.66 -2.65 17.86
CA GLN A 590 18.76 -3.36 18.76
C GLN A 590 18.88 -4.89 18.62
N LEU A 591 18.97 -5.42 17.39
CA LEU A 591 19.27 -6.84 17.15
C LEU A 591 20.61 -7.23 17.77
N ALA A 592 21.66 -6.44 17.55
CA ALA A 592 22.99 -6.66 18.13
C ALA A 592 23.03 -6.48 19.65
N GLU A 593 22.03 -5.88 20.29
CA GLU A 593 21.84 -5.89 21.75
C GLU A 593 21.10 -7.16 22.21
N LYS A 594 20.04 -7.56 21.50
CA LYS A 594 19.30 -8.79 21.80
C LYS A 594 20.15 -10.06 21.59
N ASP A 595 21.02 -10.09 20.59
CA ASP A 595 22.01 -11.16 20.45
C ASP A 595 22.98 -11.21 21.64
N LYS A 596 23.38 -10.06 22.23
CA LYS A 596 24.20 -10.05 23.45
C LYS A 596 23.43 -10.59 24.64
N GLU A 597 22.17 -10.19 24.82
CA GLU A 597 21.28 -10.76 25.86
C GLU A 597 21.13 -12.28 25.71
N ILE A 598 20.86 -12.77 24.49
CA ILE A 598 20.73 -14.20 24.18
C ILE A 598 22.03 -14.95 24.46
N ASN A 599 23.19 -14.43 24.05
CA ASN A 599 24.49 -15.06 24.31
C ASN A 599 24.83 -15.07 25.81
N CYS A 600 24.54 -13.99 26.54
CA CYS A 600 24.68 -13.95 28.00
C CYS A 600 23.80 -15.01 28.68
N LEU A 601 22.52 -15.09 28.32
CA LEU A 601 21.59 -16.10 28.85
C LEU A 601 22.00 -17.53 28.48
N ALA A 602 22.48 -17.77 27.27
CA ALA A 602 23.00 -19.07 26.85
C ALA A 602 24.23 -19.48 27.69
N SER A 603 25.18 -18.57 27.94
CA SER A 603 26.33 -18.84 28.80
C SER A 603 25.94 -19.13 30.26
N PHE A 604 24.89 -18.46 30.75
CA PHE A 604 24.34 -18.69 32.09
C PHE A 604 23.67 -20.07 32.20
N LEU A 605 22.91 -20.48 31.19
CA LEU A 605 22.32 -21.82 31.11
C LEU A 605 23.39 -22.92 30.98
N GLU A 606 24.46 -22.69 30.21
CA GLU A 606 25.60 -23.61 30.11
C GLU A 606 26.31 -23.78 31.47
N ASN A 607 26.51 -22.68 32.21
CA ASN A 607 27.09 -22.71 33.56
C ASN A 607 26.19 -23.46 34.55
N LEU A 608 24.87 -23.20 34.57
CA LEU A 608 23.92 -23.97 35.38
C LEU A 608 23.91 -25.46 35.00
N SER A 609 24.10 -25.81 33.73
CA SER A 609 24.23 -27.19 33.29
C SER A 609 25.51 -27.83 33.84
N ARG A 610 26.65 -27.12 33.80
CA ARG A 610 27.91 -27.58 34.42
C ARG A 610 27.78 -27.78 35.94
N GLU A 611 27.15 -26.85 36.66
CA GLU A 611 26.88 -27.01 38.10
C GLU A 611 25.98 -28.20 38.39
N LYS A 612 24.99 -28.48 37.53
CA LYS A 612 24.09 -29.62 37.63
C LYS A 612 24.80 -30.97 37.38
N GLU A 613 25.77 -31.00 36.47
CA GLU A 613 26.61 -32.19 36.24
C GLU A 613 27.62 -32.40 37.39
N LEU A 614 28.20 -31.33 37.94
CA LEU A 614 29.10 -31.38 39.09
C LEU A 614 28.38 -31.86 40.36
N THR A 615 27.19 -31.34 40.64
CA THR A 615 26.36 -31.78 41.79
C THR A 615 25.92 -33.23 41.64
N LYS A 616 25.45 -33.64 40.46
CA LYS A 616 25.13 -35.05 40.17
C LYS A 616 26.35 -35.98 40.34
N SER A 617 27.52 -35.55 39.88
CA SER A 617 28.78 -36.30 40.07
C SER A 617 29.18 -36.44 41.56
N LEU A 618 28.84 -35.45 42.38
CA LEU A 618 29.02 -35.47 43.84
C LEU A 618 28.02 -36.40 44.55
N GLU A 619 26.80 -36.52 44.04
CA GLU A 619 25.81 -37.51 44.51
C GLU A 619 26.22 -38.94 44.12
N ASP A 620 26.67 -39.16 42.88
CA ASP A 620 27.19 -40.45 42.41
C ASP A 620 28.44 -40.90 43.20
N GLN A 621 29.30 -39.97 43.65
CA GLN A 621 30.40 -40.28 44.58
C GLN A 621 29.92 -40.65 45.99
N LYS A 622 28.89 -39.98 46.53
CA LYS A 622 28.27 -40.36 47.81
C LYS A 622 27.59 -41.74 47.74
N GLY A 623 27.12 -42.16 46.57
CA GLY A 623 26.62 -43.50 46.31
C GLY A 623 27.66 -44.63 46.48
N ARG A 624 28.96 -44.32 46.62
CA ARG A 624 30.04 -45.32 46.76
C ARG A 624 30.86 -45.23 48.06
N LYS A 625 30.23 -44.95 49.21
CA LYS A 625 30.85 -45.18 50.53
C LYS A 625 29.81 -45.34 51.66
N MET A 626 29.51 -46.60 52.03
CA MET A 626 28.71 -46.89 53.23
C MET A 626 29.10 -48.23 53.89
N GLU A 627 30.26 -48.25 54.54
CA GLU A 627 30.55 -49.17 55.65
C GLU A 627 31.70 -48.57 56.51
N GLY A 628 31.64 -48.71 57.84
CA GLY A 628 32.79 -48.44 58.72
C GLY A 628 32.76 -47.19 59.64
N GLN A 629 32.02 -47.31 60.75
CA GLN A 629 32.33 -46.71 62.08
C GLN A 629 32.20 -45.18 62.30
N SER A 630 32.37 -44.78 63.57
CA SER A 630 31.86 -43.56 64.23
C SER A 630 32.57 -43.38 65.61
N PRO A 631 32.23 -42.39 66.45
CA PRO A 631 32.18 -40.94 66.20
C PRO A 631 32.96 -40.13 67.26
N GLN A 632 33.44 -38.91 66.95
CA GLN A 632 33.64 -37.88 67.97
C GLN A 632 33.61 -36.45 67.42
N GLN A 633 33.75 -35.45 68.29
CA GLN A 633 33.17 -34.12 68.19
C GLN A 633 34.21 -33.03 68.51
N VAL A 634 34.22 -31.90 67.80
CA VAL A 634 34.42 -30.51 68.28
C VAL A 634 34.56 -29.53 67.09
N SER A 635 34.13 -28.29 67.31
CA SER A 635 34.14 -27.19 66.33
C SER A 635 35.51 -26.51 66.18
N ARG A 636 35.75 -25.82 65.05
CA ARG A 636 35.80 -24.34 64.91
C ARG A 636 36.53 -23.90 63.61
N CYS A 637 36.12 -22.77 63.04
CA CYS A 637 36.67 -22.23 61.79
C CYS A 637 38.04 -21.55 61.98
N LEU A 638 38.82 -21.48 60.89
CA LEU A 638 39.41 -20.28 60.25
C LEU A 638 40.00 -20.74 58.89
N ASN A 639 39.42 -20.36 57.75
CA ASN A 639 39.69 -19.14 56.94
C ASN A 639 41.04 -19.12 56.20
N THR A 640 41.00 -19.08 54.86
CA THR A 640 41.57 -17.98 54.05
C THR A 640 41.13 -18.07 52.57
N CYS A 641 40.62 -16.95 52.03
CA CYS A 641 40.72 -16.47 50.62
C CYS A 641 40.24 -17.34 49.43
N SER A 642 39.60 -16.81 48.37
CA SER A 642 39.04 -15.47 48.15
C SER A 642 37.99 -15.44 47.01
N GLU A 643 37.23 -14.35 46.97
CA GLU A 643 36.63 -13.70 45.79
C GLU A 643 35.39 -14.27 45.03
N GLN A 644 34.62 -13.28 44.53
CA GLN A 644 33.50 -13.31 43.57
C GLN A 644 32.20 -14.05 43.96
N SER A 645 31.34 -13.32 44.67
CA SER A 645 29.88 -13.53 44.62
C SER A 645 29.22 -12.46 43.76
N GLY A 646 28.69 -12.84 42.60
CA GLY A 646 27.77 -12.00 41.82
C GLY A 646 26.36 -11.97 42.44
N LEU A 647 25.59 -10.90 42.21
CA LEU A 647 24.25 -10.74 42.77
C LEU A 647 23.19 -11.51 41.97
N LEU A 648 22.29 -12.19 42.68
CA LEU A 648 21.07 -12.78 42.12
C LEU A 648 20.11 -11.69 41.62
N PRO A 649 19.56 -11.79 40.39
CA PRO A 649 18.49 -10.91 39.94
C PRO A 649 17.17 -11.19 40.68
N THR A 650 16.57 -10.16 41.28
CA THR A 650 15.24 -10.25 41.88
C THR A 650 14.16 -10.30 40.80
N LEU A 651 13.39 -11.39 40.73
CA LEU A 651 12.27 -11.54 39.78
C LEU A 651 11.15 -10.52 40.05
N PRO A 652 10.70 -9.76 39.03
CA PRO A 652 9.45 -8.99 39.11
C PRO A 652 8.24 -9.94 39.09
N ALA A 653 7.32 -9.77 40.04
CA ALA A 653 6.08 -10.54 40.10
C ALA A 653 5.02 -9.99 39.13
N ALA A 654 5.15 -10.30 37.84
CA ALA A 654 4.13 -10.05 36.82
C ALA A 654 3.59 -11.39 36.27
N GLN A 655 2.27 -11.57 36.28
CA GLN A 655 1.64 -12.76 35.70
C GLN A 655 1.63 -12.65 34.16
N PRO A 656 1.92 -13.73 33.41
CA PRO A 656 1.74 -13.72 31.96
C PRO A 656 0.24 -13.71 31.63
N VAL A 657 -0.23 -12.64 30.99
CA VAL A 657 -1.59 -12.59 30.45
C VAL A 657 -1.66 -13.45 29.19
N LEU A 658 -2.38 -14.56 29.27
CA LEU A 658 -2.67 -15.43 28.12
C LEU A 658 -3.56 -14.68 27.11
N GLN A 659 -2.98 -14.27 25.99
CA GLN A 659 -3.71 -13.61 24.90
C GLN A 659 -4.07 -14.62 23.79
N TYR A 660 -5.04 -15.49 24.08
CA TYR A 660 -5.64 -16.39 23.09
C TYR A 660 -7.14 -16.05 22.94
N GLY A 661 -7.53 -15.56 21.77
CA GLY A 661 -8.91 -15.18 21.43
C GLY A 661 -9.65 -16.30 20.71
N ASN A 662 -10.95 -16.46 21.03
CA ASN A 662 -11.85 -17.43 20.38
C ASN A 662 -12.36 -16.86 19.04
N PRO A 663 -12.21 -17.54 17.89
CA PRO A 663 -12.42 -16.95 16.55
C PRO A 663 -13.89 -16.81 16.10
N TYR A 664 -14.84 -16.54 17.01
CA TYR A 664 -16.28 -16.49 16.72
C TYR A 664 -17.01 -15.26 17.28
N THR A 665 -16.44 -14.06 17.08
CA THR A 665 -17.15 -12.78 17.28
C THR A 665 -17.01 -11.90 16.05
N ALA A 666 -18.07 -11.84 15.23
CA ALA A 666 -18.14 -10.92 14.10
C ALA A 666 -18.80 -9.60 14.51
N HIS A 667 -18.20 -8.47 14.11
CA HIS A 667 -18.90 -7.41 13.40
C HIS A 667 -17.90 -6.46 12.72
N GLU A 668 -18.44 -5.69 11.78
CA GLU A 668 -17.86 -4.63 10.95
C GLU A 668 -16.87 -3.67 11.67
N THR A 669 -15.96 -2.96 10.98
CA THR A 669 -15.94 -2.59 9.56
C THR A 669 -14.50 -2.42 9.07
N ARG A 670 -14.19 -2.82 7.83
CA ARG A 670 -13.03 -2.30 7.09
C ARG A 670 -13.51 -1.72 5.77
N ASP A 671 -13.49 -0.39 5.69
CA ASP A 671 -13.59 0.33 4.42
C ASP A 671 -12.26 0.22 3.65
N GLY A 672 -12.30 0.40 2.35
CA GLY A 672 -11.19 0.13 1.43
C GLY A 672 -11.68 -0.18 0.03
N ALA A 673 -12.21 0.83 -0.65
CA ALA A 673 -12.61 0.74 -2.06
C ALA A 673 -11.61 1.47 -2.97
N ASP A 674 -10.92 0.70 -3.82
CA ASP A 674 -10.74 1.08 -5.22
C ASP A 674 -11.73 0.24 -6.03
N GLY A 675 -12.44 0.85 -6.98
CA GLY A 675 -13.72 0.31 -7.49
C GLY A 675 -13.74 -0.07 -8.97
N ALA A 676 -14.63 -1.01 -9.32
CA ALA A 676 -15.07 -1.24 -10.69
C ALA A 676 -16.51 -1.80 -10.75
N PHE A 677 -17.44 -0.96 -11.21
CA PHE A 677 -18.72 -1.23 -11.91
C PHE A 677 -19.80 -2.21 -11.34
N TYR A 678 -21.03 -1.67 -11.32
CA TYR A 678 -22.35 -2.32 -11.25
C TYR A 678 -22.65 -3.19 -12.51
N PRO A 679 -23.78 -3.97 -12.63
CA PRO A 679 -25.07 -3.85 -11.90
C PRO A 679 -25.58 -5.23 -11.33
N ASP A 680 -26.82 -5.44 -10.85
CA ASP A 680 -28.08 -4.66 -10.90
C ASP A 680 -29.02 -4.96 -9.70
N GLU A 681 -30.15 -4.25 -9.59
CA GLU A 681 -31.19 -4.46 -8.57
C GLU A 681 -32.06 -5.72 -8.79
N ILE A 682 -32.76 -6.22 -7.74
CA ILE A 682 -34.24 -6.27 -7.64
C ILE A 682 -34.78 -7.05 -6.40
N GLN A 683 -35.59 -6.33 -5.60
CA GLN A 683 -36.74 -6.77 -4.77
C GLN A 683 -36.64 -7.89 -3.68
N ARG A 684 -36.81 -7.43 -2.43
CA ARG A 684 -37.40 -8.10 -1.23
C ARG A 684 -38.95 -8.25 -1.36
N PRO A 685 -39.72 -8.81 -0.39
CA PRO A 685 -39.56 -9.92 0.61
C PRO A 685 -40.79 -10.90 0.50
N PRO A 686 -41.39 -11.59 1.52
CA PRO A 686 -41.01 -11.84 2.93
C PRO A 686 -41.18 -13.27 3.51
N VAL A 687 -40.30 -13.59 4.46
CA VAL A 687 -40.55 -14.21 5.79
C VAL A 687 -41.83 -15.05 5.99
N ARG A 688 -41.65 -16.37 6.17
CA ARG A 688 -42.27 -17.13 7.28
C ARG A 688 -41.51 -18.45 7.56
N GLY A 689 -41.22 -18.72 8.84
CA GLY A 689 -40.93 -20.06 9.37
C GLY A 689 -41.89 -20.38 10.52
N PRO A 690 -41.61 -21.34 11.43
CA PRO A 690 -40.60 -22.41 11.44
C PRO A 690 -41.26 -23.82 11.52
N SER A 691 -40.48 -24.93 11.61
CA SER A 691 -40.79 -26.12 12.45
C SER A 691 -39.81 -27.31 12.24
N TRP A 692 -39.07 -27.64 13.31
CA TRP A 692 -38.65 -28.95 13.86
C TRP A 692 -38.17 -30.17 13.01
N GLU A 693 -37.03 -30.72 13.46
CA GLU A 693 -36.75 -32.14 13.81
C GLU A 693 -36.65 -33.28 12.75
N ASP A 694 -35.39 -33.73 12.58
CA ASP A 694 -34.88 -35.12 12.67
C ASP A 694 -35.22 -36.27 11.68
N ASN A 695 -34.12 -36.76 11.06
CA ASN A 695 -33.73 -38.17 10.82
C ASN A 695 -34.22 -39.01 9.61
N VAL A 696 -33.37 -40.02 9.31
CA VAL A 696 -33.56 -41.26 8.51
C VAL A 696 -33.31 -41.24 6.98
N VAL A 697 -32.04 -41.42 6.62
CA VAL A 697 -31.46 -42.49 5.74
C VAL A 697 -32.18 -42.93 4.43
N CYS A 698 -31.44 -42.76 3.31
CA CYS A 698 -31.38 -43.52 2.04
C CYS A 698 -32.55 -44.42 1.56
N SER A 699 -32.99 -44.22 0.30
CA SER A 699 -32.79 -45.19 -0.82
C SER A 699 -33.29 -44.71 -2.19
N GLN A 700 -32.65 -45.21 -3.27
CA GLN A 700 -33.11 -45.22 -4.68
C GLN A 700 -34.07 -46.44 -4.91
N PRO A 701 -34.73 -46.69 -6.10
CA PRO A 701 -34.41 -46.17 -7.46
C PRO A 701 -35.57 -45.82 -8.44
N ALA A 702 -35.16 -45.11 -9.49
CA ALA A 702 -35.58 -45.10 -10.91
C ALA A 702 -36.98 -45.59 -11.40
N ARG A 703 -37.56 -44.83 -12.34
CA ARG A 703 -38.34 -45.36 -13.48
C ARG A 703 -38.22 -44.48 -14.73
N ASN A 704 -38.13 -45.12 -15.90
CA ASN A 704 -38.09 -44.47 -17.22
C ASN A 704 -39.49 -44.38 -17.87
N LEU A 705 -39.65 -43.47 -18.84
CA LEU A 705 -40.66 -43.54 -19.90
C LEU A 705 -39.98 -43.33 -21.27
N SER A 706 -40.62 -43.73 -22.37
CA SER A 706 -39.93 -44.06 -23.63
C SER A 706 -40.54 -43.42 -24.88
N ARG A 707 -39.67 -43.24 -25.90
CA ARG A 707 -39.84 -43.35 -27.37
C ARG A 707 -41.24 -43.20 -28.02
N PRO A 708 -41.27 -42.68 -29.26
CA PRO A 708 -41.57 -43.58 -30.39
C PRO A 708 -40.53 -43.52 -31.52
N ASP A 709 -40.62 -44.43 -32.49
CA ASP A 709 -39.65 -44.59 -33.60
C ASP A 709 -40.27 -45.34 -34.81
N GLY A 710 -39.63 -45.27 -35.98
CA GLY A 710 -40.04 -45.86 -37.27
C GLY A 710 -40.80 -44.86 -38.18
N LEU A 711 -40.62 -44.84 -39.51
CA LEU A 711 -39.87 -45.67 -40.49
C LEU A 711 -39.28 -44.72 -41.58
N GLU A 712 -38.45 -45.09 -42.57
CA GLU A 712 -38.04 -46.40 -43.14
C GLU A 712 -36.59 -46.32 -43.70
N ASP A 713 -36.17 -47.23 -44.60
CA ASP A 713 -34.81 -47.37 -45.19
C ASP A 713 -34.87 -47.29 -46.77
N PRO A 714 -33.80 -47.32 -47.61
CA PRO A 714 -32.76 -48.39 -47.65
C PRO A 714 -31.29 -47.99 -47.95
N GLU A 715 -30.37 -48.76 -47.34
CA GLU A 715 -29.11 -49.33 -47.88
C GLU A 715 -28.06 -48.47 -48.65
N ASP A 716 -26.81 -48.49 -48.17
CA ASP A 716 -25.76 -49.34 -48.78
C ASP A 716 -24.72 -49.76 -47.71
N SER A 717 -23.74 -50.58 -48.08
CA SER A 717 -23.04 -51.56 -47.24
C SER A 717 -21.51 -51.44 -47.30
N ARG A 718 -20.76 -52.18 -46.45
CA ARG A 718 -19.58 -53.05 -46.76
C ARG A 718 -18.85 -53.60 -45.51
N GLU A 719 -18.24 -54.76 -45.70
CA GLU A 719 -17.42 -55.57 -44.78
C GLU A 719 -16.26 -56.19 -45.63
N ASP A 720 -15.09 -56.64 -45.18
CA ASP A 720 -14.41 -56.71 -43.86
C ASP A 720 -12.85 -56.82 -44.10
N GLU A 721 -12.10 -57.20 -43.06
CA GLU A 721 -10.91 -58.08 -43.05
C GLU A 721 -9.45 -57.53 -43.01
N ASN A 722 -8.70 -58.20 -42.12
CA ASN A 722 -7.29 -58.64 -42.19
C ASN A 722 -6.08 -57.78 -41.72
N VAL A 723 -5.07 -58.51 -41.21
CA VAL A 723 -3.90 -58.10 -40.39
C VAL A 723 -2.76 -59.11 -40.66
N PRO A 724 -1.46 -58.74 -40.93
CA PRO A 724 -0.41 -58.86 -39.89
C PRO A 724 0.99 -58.16 -40.04
N ILE A 725 1.61 -57.82 -38.88
CA ILE A 725 3.06 -58.01 -38.50
C ILE A 725 4.17 -57.03 -39.03
N PRO A 726 5.29 -56.77 -38.28
CA PRO A 726 6.13 -55.55 -38.37
C PRO A 726 7.62 -55.79 -38.77
N PRO A 727 8.53 -54.78 -38.78
CA PRO A 727 9.30 -54.36 -37.56
C PRO A 727 9.74 -52.86 -37.47
N ASP A 728 10.46 -52.53 -36.38
CA ASP A 728 11.16 -51.26 -36.01
C ASP A 728 12.28 -50.84 -37.02
N PRO A 729 12.79 -49.58 -37.08
CA PRO A 729 13.47 -48.92 -35.96
C PRO A 729 13.26 -47.38 -35.76
N ALA A 730 13.22 -46.98 -34.49
CA ALA A 730 13.76 -45.77 -33.85
C ALA A 730 14.18 -44.52 -34.68
N ASN A 731 13.73 -43.33 -34.23
CA ASN A 731 14.61 -42.16 -34.20
C ASN A 731 14.28 -41.20 -33.03
N GLN A 732 15.28 -40.46 -32.55
CA GLN A 732 15.19 -39.50 -31.44
C GLN A 732 15.18 -38.06 -31.98
N HIS A 733 14.46 -37.12 -31.35
CA HIS A 733 14.99 -35.80 -30.90
C HIS A 733 13.90 -34.80 -30.41
N LEU A 734 13.93 -34.54 -29.09
CA LEU A 734 13.92 -33.22 -28.45
C LEU A 734 12.95 -32.09 -28.92
N ARG A 735 11.80 -32.03 -28.25
CA ARG A 735 11.33 -30.86 -27.45
C ARG A 735 10.80 -31.41 -26.11
N GLY A 736 10.71 -30.68 -25.01
CA GLY A 736 11.07 -29.29 -24.68
C GLY A 736 10.67 -28.99 -23.23
N HIS A 737 11.05 -27.82 -22.69
CA HIS A 737 10.92 -27.44 -21.27
C HIS A 737 11.78 -28.30 -20.31
N GLY A 738 12.03 -27.78 -19.11
CA GLY A 738 12.94 -28.38 -18.14
C GLY A 738 12.35 -28.44 -16.73
N ALA A 739 12.78 -29.45 -15.97
CA ALA A 739 12.60 -29.55 -14.51
C ALA A 739 11.16 -29.49 -13.96
N GLY A 740 10.22 -30.21 -14.57
CA GLY A 740 9.00 -30.61 -13.85
C GLY A 740 9.33 -31.57 -12.70
N PHE A 741 8.63 -31.45 -11.57
CA PHE A 741 8.86 -32.27 -10.37
C PHE A 741 8.29 -33.69 -10.51
N CYS A 742 9.12 -34.66 -10.90
CA CYS A 742 8.73 -36.07 -10.85
C CYS A 742 8.61 -36.56 -9.39
N PHE A 743 7.38 -36.79 -8.91
CA PHE A 743 7.13 -37.49 -7.65
C PHE A 743 7.22 -39.00 -7.87
N ASP A 744 8.17 -39.66 -7.20
CA ASP A 744 8.34 -41.11 -7.32
C ASP A 744 7.14 -41.86 -6.75
N SER A 745 6.56 -42.75 -7.55
CA SER A 745 5.26 -43.40 -7.27
C SER A 745 5.40 -44.63 -6.37
N SER A 746 6.12 -44.50 -5.26
CA SER A 746 6.35 -45.57 -4.29
C SER A 746 5.57 -45.35 -2.98
N PHE A 747 4.41 -45.99 -2.88
CA PHE A 747 3.66 -46.23 -1.62
C PHE A 747 3.29 -44.99 -0.78
N ASP A 748 2.34 -44.19 -1.27
CA ASP A 748 1.37 -43.55 -0.38
C ASP A 748 -0.07 -43.79 -0.88
N VAL A 749 -1.01 -43.96 0.05
CA VAL A 749 -2.37 -44.48 -0.22
C VAL A 749 -3.36 -43.35 -0.52
N HIS A 750 -3.00 -42.10 -0.25
CA HIS A 750 -3.78 -40.91 -0.58
C HIS A 750 -2.86 -39.81 -1.09
N LYS A 751 -3.19 -39.21 -2.24
CA LYS A 751 -2.41 -38.09 -2.79
C LYS A 751 -2.83 -36.81 -2.07
N LYS A 752 -2.11 -36.39 -1.03
CA LYS A 752 -2.33 -35.10 -0.36
C LYS A 752 -1.49 -34.01 -1.03
N CYS A 753 -2.08 -32.85 -1.32
CA CYS A 753 -1.30 -31.70 -1.77
C CYS A 753 -0.37 -31.20 -0.64
N PRO A 754 0.92 -30.92 -0.90
CA PRO A 754 1.81 -30.37 0.13
C PRO A 754 1.55 -28.87 0.41
N LEU A 755 0.78 -28.19 -0.45
CA LEU A 755 0.58 -26.73 -0.44
C LEU A 755 -0.85 -26.31 -0.02
N CYS A 756 -1.79 -27.25 0.04
CA CYS A 756 -3.12 -27.06 0.65
C CYS A 756 -3.64 -28.36 1.25
N GLU A 757 -4.67 -28.31 2.10
CA GLU A 757 -5.12 -29.51 2.85
C GLU A 757 -5.97 -30.50 2.03
N LEU A 758 -6.10 -30.30 0.71
CA LEU A 758 -6.87 -31.19 -0.17
C LEU A 758 -6.22 -32.58 -0.28
N MET A 759 -7.04 -33.61 -0.06
CA MET A 759 -6.68 -35.01 -0.24
C MET A 759 -7.42 -35.60 -1.43
N PHE A 760 -6.67 -36.15 -2.38
CA PHE A 760 -7.21 -36.76 -3.59
C PHE A 760 -7.25 -38.29 -3.45
N PRO A 761 -8.24 -38.98 -4.06
CA PRO A 761 -8.31 -40.44 -4.05
C PRO A 761 -7.04 -41.10 -4.60
N PRO A 762 -6.67 -42.32 -4.16
CA PRO A 762 -5.51 -43.05 -4.70
C PRO A 762 -5.51 -43.18 -6.23
N ASN A 763 -6.71 -43.31 -6.82
CA ASN A 763 -6.91 -43.48 -8.25
C ASN A 763 -6.95 -42.14 -9.03
N TYR A 764 -6.68 -41.00 -8.38
CA TYR A 764 -6.73 -39.69 -9.03
C TYR A 764 -5.59 -39.54 -10.04
N ASP A 765 -5.92 -38.96 -11.19
CA ASP A 765 -5.03 -38.76 -12.33
C ASP A 765 -3.74 -38.03 -11.91
N GLN A 766 -2.57 -38.60 -12.24
CA GLN A 766 -1.28 -38.04 -11.79
C GLN A 766 -1.02 -36.68 -12.42
N ILE A 767 -1.37 -36.51 -13.70
CA ILE A 767 -1.16 -35.25 -14.43
C ILE A 767 -2.02 -34.15 -13.79
N LYS A 768 -3.26 -34.46 -13.41
CA LYS A 768 -4.18 -33.50 -12.76
C LYS A 768 -3.83 -33.23 -11.29
N PHE A 769 -3.10 -34.13 -10.64
CA PHE A 769 -2.50 -33.86 -9.33
C PHE A 769 -1.30 -32.92 -9.46
N GLU A 770 -0.45 -33.13 -10.46
CA GLU A 770 0.70 -32.27 -10.77
C GLU A 770 0.24 -30.87 -11.23
N GLU A 771 -0.71 -30.77 -12.17
CA GLU A 771 -1.37 -29.51 -12.56
C GLU A 771 -1.96 -28.75 -11.35
N HIS A 772 -2.56 -29.47 -10.40
CA HIS A 772 -3.08 -28.86 -9.17
C HIS A 772 -1.95 -28.36 -8.25
N VAL A 773 -0.87 -29.12 -8.06
CA VAL A 773 0.28 -28.67 -7.26
C VAL A 773 0.97 -27.48 -7.92
N GLU A 774 1.14 -27.50 -9.25
CA GLU A 774 1.70 -26.39 -10.04
C GLU A 774 0.80 -25.14 -10.00
N SER A 775 -0.53 -25.29 -9.95
CA SER A 775 -1.48 -24.15 -9.85
C SER A 775 -1.33 -23.31 -8.57
N HIS A 776 -0.60 -23.78 -7.56
CA HIS A 776 -0.25 -23.00 -6.38
C HIS A 776 0.98 -22.08 -6.58
N TRP A 777 1.83 -22.33 -7.57
CA TRP A 777 3.05 -21.56 -7.80
C TRP A 777 2.76 -20.27 -8.56
N LYS A 778 3.39 -19.16 -8.16
CA LYS A 778 3.26 -17.88 -8.85
C LYS A 778 4.23 -17.88 -10.04
N VAL A 779 3.73 -17.97 -11.26
CA VAL A 779 4.58 -17.98 -12.47
C VAL A 779 4.66 -16.59 -13.07
N CYS A 780 5.88 -16.05 -13.26
CA CYS A 780 6.06 -14.75 -13.89
C CYS A 780 5.68 -14.82 -15.39
N PRO A 781 4.75 -14.00 -15.89
CA PRO A 781 4.30 -14.07 -17.29
C PRO A 781 5.36 -13.63 -18.30
N MET A 782 6.40 -12.91 -17.86
CA MET A 782 7.42 -12.32 -18.74
C MET A 782 8.64 -13.22 -18.97
N CYS A 783 8.96 -14.12 -18.03
CA CYS A 783 10.14 -15.01 -18.09
C CYS A 783 9.83 -16.48 -17.78
N SER A 784 8.62 -16.80 -17.32
CA SER A 784 8.19 -18.13 -16.87
C SER A 784 8.97 -18.69 -15.65
N GLU A 785 9.66 -17.85 -14.87
CA GLU A 785 10.18 -18.26 -13.57
C GLU A 785 9.03 -18.57 -12.61
N GLN A 786 9.14 -19.71 -11.93
CA GLN A 786 8.15 -20.21 -10.97
C GLN A 786 8.59 -19.85 -9.55
N PHE A 787 7.73 -19.16 -8.81
CA PHE A 787 7.96 -18.76 -7.42
C PHE A 787 7.07 -19.59 -6.47
N PRO A 788 7.60 -20.01 -5.31
CA PRO A 788 6.81 -20.71 -4.30
C PRO A 788 5.53 -19.93 -3.89
N PRO A 789 4.46 -20.60 -3.43
CA PRO A 789 3.20 -19.93 -3.08
C PRO A 789 3.36 -18.92 -1.94
N ASP A 790 4.26 -19.24 -1.01
CA ASP A 790 4.70 -18.46 0.15
C ASP A 790 5.73 -17.37 -0.19
N TYR A 791 6.19 -17.27 -1.44
CA TYR A 791 7.07 -16.20 -1.87
C TYR A 791 6.36 -14.84 -1.78
N ASP A 792 7.06 -13.86 -1.19
CA ASP A 792 6.52 -12.52 -0.94
C ASP A 792 5.90 -11.89 -2.18
N GLN A 793 4.72 -11.30 -2.00
CA GLN A 793 3.96 -10.69 -3.07
C GLN A 793 4.67 -9.45 -3.63
N GLN A 794 5.30 -8.63 -2.78
CA GLN A 794 6.06 -7.47 -3.24
C GLN A 794 7.35 -7.90 -3.95
N GLY A 795 7.97 -8.99 -3.53
CA GLY A 795 9.08 -9.64 -4.24
C GLY A 795 8.68 -10.11 -5.64
N PHE A 796 7.55 -10.81 -5.77
CA PHE A 796 7.02 -11.29 -7.06
C PHE A 796 6.66 -10.12 -7.98
N GLU A 797 5.91 -9.14 -7.49
CA GLU A 797 5.51 -7.95 -8.25
C GLU A 797 6.73 -7.13 -8.70
N ARG A 798 7.74 -6.97 -7.83
CA ARG A 798 9.01 -6.31 -8.18
C ARG A 798 9.78 -7.08 -9.26
N HIS A 799 9.82 -8.41 -9.19
CA HIS A 799 10.41 -9.23 -10.24
C HIS A 799 9.68 -9.04 -11.59
N VAL A 800 8.34 -9.12 -11.59
CA VAL A 800 7.52 -8.82 -12.78
C VAL A 800 7.80 -7.41 -13.31
N GLN A 801 7.88 -6.40 -12.44
CA GLN A 801 8.08 -5.00 -12.80
C GLN A 801 9.44 -4.76 -13.48
N THR A 802 10.51 -5.43 -13.03
CA THR A 802 11.85 -5.30 -13.66
C THR A 802 11.91 -5.74 -15.13
N HIS A 803 10.93 -6.49 -15.63
CA HIS A 803 10.77 -6.79 -17.06
C HIS A 803 10.15 -5.64 -17.86
N PHE A 804 9.42 -4.72 -17.21
CA PHE A 804 8.86 -3.51 -17.83
C PHE A 804 9.83 -2.33 -17.77
N ASP A 805 10.58 -2.19 -16.68
CA ASP A 805 11.50 -1.06 -16.46
C ASP A 805 12.63 -0.94 -17.51
N GLN A 806 12.94 -2.02 -18.24
CA GLN A 806 13.95 -2.02 -19.32
C GLN A 806 13.41 -1.60 -20.70
N ASN A 807 12.09 -1.37 -20.85
CA ASN A 807 11.44 -1.07 -22.14
C ASN A 807 10.80 0.32 -22.22
N VAL A 808 11.26 1.29 -21.42
CA VAL A 808 10.91 2.70 -21.63
C VAL A 808 11.68 3.24 -22.85
N LEU A 809 11.11 3.08 -24.04
CA LEU A 809 11.58 3.74 -25.25
C LEU A 809 11.29 5.25 -25.14
N ASN A 810 12.34 6.03 -24.88
CA ASN A 810 12.29 7.48 -25.00
C ASN A 810 11.93 7.88 -26.44
N PHE A 811 10.89 8.69 -26.58
CA PHE A 811 10.61 9.50 -27.77
C PHE A 811 10.57 10.97 -27.34
N ASP A 812 11.17 11.84 -28.16
CA ASP A 812 11.10 13.31 -28.05
C ASP A 812 9.70 13.85 -28.43
#